data_AF-A0A963A3F9-F1
#
_entry.id   AF-A0A963A3F9-F1
#
_cell.length_a   1.000
_cell.length_b   1.000
_cell.length_c   1.000
_cell.angle_alpha   90.00
_cell.angle_beta   90.00
_cell.angle_gamma   90.00
#
_symmetry.space_group_name_H-M   'P 1'
#
loop_
_entity.id
_entity.type
_entity.pdbx_description
1 polymer ?
#
loop_
_entity_poly.entity_id
_entity_poly.type
_entity_poly.pdbx_seq_one_letter_code
_entity_poly.pdbx_strand_id
1 'polypeptide(L)'
;RDRATDQITPDPYLAIGAIPPFSSAFRDFTSLRDFLPVLDPQACTGCGSCWSLCPDGSIGVSAITPAKLLETGIRMTAMDGLRPLLSKLSKRITSSCTHRGASPETAGDVLNDAFDWLLQQSLPENRKQLVTEAQQKFIAALGRLPLALTEPLFLEVEKKSTGDGSLLFLAINPDSCKGCGICITHCEPGALIPTPQSPELIADAKQHWRTWEQLPETDQATIGRSLTQEMPNRAAATLMAQSIQSNLIGGDGAEPGSGERLALRLLLAAAESRLRPLRSRFLEEVHLTREKLSTLIQKILADALPSDDLEALAEGLNNPGSGGSELATLINEAQGGSDGRIDTLRLRRLVDLAQKLKDLSWRLAAGRQGSGRAALGLVLSSNATSGWAGVFPDNPFAVPVSLDTTGDAALFAAGLQQGQLQQALDGFVLMRKARLELESPADAARLWSSIDNLCWDDLEAEERALCPPLLIAGSSQLLAGRGLSQLSEIISGKLPIKVVLFADLDLGLAGTADSGLHLATSADPGLDLALLALSRRNSFNAQCSIGYPDHLIETFEAALNFSGPALLQLYAPSPGRHGFATDQTVRQARLAVESRTFPLYRYDPEAEGVFGSRFSLEGNPGPEHDWMENHADTPLTTASWMLAERRFAHWFAPLPKAASESLPVAEYLLLEESMRSGKSAWVSAADAAGASSRYLLDPILVKACEDRLQVWRMLQEIAGVVTPFTRRIEEQAQQQVAAAHQAELQQLQASYEARIKALKQELLGQSRSEIRSRLMALAGYDTSLGKSAQAHSEEHATPGSLQ
;
A
#
# COMPACT_ATOMS: atom_id res chain seq x y z
N ARG A 1 19.51 27.38 -23.49
CA ARG A 1 20.67 28.30 -23.69
C ARG A 1 20.20 29.64 -24.23
N ASP A 2 19.13 30.23 -23.67
CA ASP A 2 18.80 31.65 -23.82
C ASP A 2 18.39 32.16 -22.44
N ARG A 3 19.15 33.12 -21.93
CA ARG A 3 19.06 33.73 -20.60
C ARG A 3 17.80 34.60 -20.47
N ALA A 4 16.62 34.03 -20.62
CA ALA A 4 15.36 34.76 -20.49
C ALA A 4 14.91 34.94 -19.02
N THR A 5 15.58 34.28 -18.07
CA THR A 5 15.24 34.36 -16.63
C THR A 5 15.59 35.72 -16.00
N ASP A 6 16.50 36.49 -16.59
CA ASP A 6 16.94 37.79 -16.05
C ASP A 6 15.95 38.95 -16.36
N GLN A 7 14.84 38.68 -17.06
CA GLN A 7 13.83 39.68 -17.43
C GLN A 7 12.45 39.46 -16.78
N ILE A 8 12.35 38.62 -15.75
CA ILE A 8 11.08 38.47 -15.04
C ILE A 8 10.90 39.70 -14.13
N THR A 9 10.00 40.61 -14.52
CA THR A 9 9.45 41.65 -13.62
C THR A 9 9.04 41.01 -12.28
N PRO A 10 9.17 41.69 -11.12
CA PRO A 10 8.83 41.11 -9.82
C PRO A 10 7.43 40.50 -9.86
N ASP A 11 7.37 39.18 -10.06
CA ASP A 11 6.12 38.47 -10.14
C ASP A 11 5.66 38.28 -8.69
N PRO A 12 4.49 38.83 -8.31
CA PRO A 12 3.99 38.67 -6.96
C PRO A 12 3.86 37.20 -6.54
N TYR A 13 3.75 36.25 -7.47
CA TYR A 13 3.73 34.82 -7.19
C TYR A 13 5.14 34.24 -6.93
N LEU A 14 6.19 34.74 -7.59
CA LEU A 14 7.58 34.33 -7.30
C LEU A 14 8.03 34.80 -5.91
N ALA A 15 7.54 35.95 -5.45
CA ALA A 15 7.90 36.52 -4.14
C ALA A 15 7.31 35.76 -2.94
N ILE A 16 6.33 34.88 -3.16
CA ILE A 16 5.63 34.14 -2.08
C ILE A 16 6.37 32.85 -1.71
N GLY A 17 7.33 32.39 -2.53
CA GLY A 17 8.03 31.13 -2.29
C GLY A 17 7.14 29.89 -2.42
N ALA A 18 6.07 29.98 -3.22
CA ALA A 18 5.12 28.88 -3.47
C ALA A 18 5.13 28.48 -4.94
N ILE A 19 5.01 27.19 -5.22
CA ILE A 19 4.93 26.62 -6.57
C ILE A 19 3.57 25.94 -6.74
N PRO A 20 2.77 26.27 -7.77
CA PRO A 20 1.50 25.60 -8.02
C PRO A 20 1.66 24.08 -8.12
N PRO A 21 0.70 23.27 -7.64
CA PRO A 21 0.74 21.83 -7.82
C PRO A 21 0.75 21.46 -9.31
N PHE A 22 1.36 20.33 -9.64
CA PHE A 22 1.43 19.75 -11.00
C PHE A 22 2.12 20.59 -12.08
N SER A 23 2.83 21.66 -11.73
CA SER A 23 3.52 22.49 -12.72
C SER A 23 4.66 21.74 -13.44
N SER A 24 5.15 20.62 -12.90
CA SER A 24 6.12 19.76 -13.61
C SER A 24 5.54 19.11 -14.88
N ALA A 25 4.21 19.01 -15.01
CA ALA A 25 3.54 18.43 -16.18
C ALA A 25 3.89 19.13 -17.50
N PHE A 26 4.32 20.40 -17.45
CA PHE A 26 4.64 21.19 -18.62
C PHE A 26 6.04 20.94 -19.19
N ARG A 27 6.84 20.08 -18.54
CA ARG A 27 8.21 19.78 -18.96
C ARG A 27 8.27 18.55 -19.87
N ASP A 28 9.03 18.67 -20.97
CA ASP A 28 9.22 17.60 -21.96
C ASP A 28 10.66 17.05 -21.91
N PHE A 29 10.79 15.79 -21.50
CA PHE A 29 12.06 15.05 -21.41
C PHE A 29 12.40 14.26 -22.69
N THR A 30 11.63 14.39 -23.77
CA THR A 30 11.84 13.63 -25.01
C THR A 30 13.25 13.77 -25.57
N SER A 31 13.86 14.95 -25.42
CA SER A 31 15.23 15.23 -25.89
C SER A 31 16.36 14.62 -25.06
N LEU A 32 16.05 14.04 -23.90
CA LEU A 32 17.05 13.60 -22.91
C LEU A 32 17.24 12.07 -22.86
N ARG A 33 16.56 11.31 -23.72
CA ARG A 33 16.63 9.84 -23.76
C ARG A 33 16.69 9.31 -25.20
N ASP A 34 17.20 8.09 -25.35
CA ASP A 34 17.41 7.46 -26.66
C ASP A 34 16.28 6.52 -27.09
N PHE A 35 15.51 6.00 -26.13
CA PHE A 35 14.43 5.04 -26.38
C PHE A 35 13.16 5.38 -25.58
N LEU A 36 12.03 4.83 -26.04
CA LEU A 36 10.76 4.81 -25.32
C LEU A 36 10.29 3.35 -25.20
N PRO A 37 9.79 2.90 -24.04
CA PRO A 37 9.16 1.59 -23.95
C PRO A 37 7.92 1.54 -24.84
N VAL A 38 7.66 0.39 -25.47
CA VAL A 38 6.46 0.11 -26.25
C VAL A 38 5.83 -1.17 -25.72
N LEU A 39 4.53 -1.14 -25.46
CA LEU A 39 3.77 -2.30 -24.98
C LEU A 39 3.49 -3.25 -26.14
N ASP A 40 3.78 -4.53 -25.93
CA ASP A 40 3.17 -5.64 -26.65
C ASP A 40 2.00 -6.19 -25.81
N PRO A 41 0.73 -5.93 -26.21
CA PRO A 41 -0.43 -6.41 -25.45
C PRO A 41 -0.58 -7.94 -25.41
N GLN A 42 0.05 -8.67 -26.35
CA GLN A 42 -0.03 -10.13 -26.41
C GLN A 42 0.83 -10.81 -25.35
N ALA A 43 1.98 -10.22 -25.02
CA ALA A 43 2.87 -10.69 -23.96
C ALA A 43 2.50 -10.13 -22.58
N CYS A 44 1.59 -9.15 -22.50
CA CYS A 44 1.21 -8.53 -21.25
C CYS A 44 0.40 -9.48 -20.34
N THR A 45 0.96 -9.84 -19.19
CA THR A 45 0.28 -10.70 -18.19
C THR A 45 -0.66 -9.94 -17.26
N GLY A 46 -0.59 -8.61 -17.26
CA GLY A 46 -1.31 -7.77 -16.29
C GLY A 46 -0.70 -7.74 -14.90
N CYS A 47 0.55 -8.17 -14.72
CA CYS A 47 1.22 -8.26 -13.40
C CYS A 47 1.37 -6.91 -12.67
N GLY A 48 1.48 -5.81 -13.41
CA GLY A 48 1.58 -4.47 -12.84
C GLY A 48 2.90 -4.02 -12.28
N SER A 49 3.96 -4.81 -12.43
CA SER A 49 5.33 -4.41 -12.08
C SER A 49 5.78 -3.14 -12.80
N CYS A 50 5.42 -2.97 -14.08
CA CYS A 50 5.91 -1.86 -14.89
C CYS A 50 5.39 -0.49 -14.41
N TRP A 51 4.10 -0.37 -14.10
CA TRP A 51 3.53 0.90 -13.64
C TRP A 51 3.71 1.12 -12.13
N SER A 52 3.80 0.06 -11.33
CA SER A 52 4.05 0.19 -9.88
C SER A 52 5.48 0.59 -9.56
N LEU A 53 6.46 0.11 -10.33
CA LEU A 53 7.89 0.39 -10.12
C LEU A 53 8.42 1.58 -10.93
N CYS A 54 7.58 2.25 -11.73
CA CYS A 54 7.98 3.46 -12.45
C CYS A 54 8.19 4.63 -11.47
N PRO A 55 9.40 5.19 -11.30
CA PRO A 55 9.59 6.30 -10.35
C PRO A 55 8.84 7.56 -10.78
N ASP A 56 8.76 7.80 -12.10
CA ASP A 56 8.21 9.03 -12.65
C ASP A 56 6.69 9.03 -12.85
N GLY A 57 6.01 7.90 -12.61
CA GLY A 57 4.57 7.79 -12.88
C GLY A 57 4.18 7.92 -14.35
N SER A 58 5.14 7.71 -15.24
CA SER A 58 5.01 7.90 -16.70
C SER A 58 4.29 6.76 -17.42
N ILE A 59 3.73 5.78 -16.70
CA ILE A 59 2.92 4.70 -17.27
C ILE A 59 1.53 4.82 -16.67
N GLY A 60 0.60 5.35 -17.45
CA GLY A 60 -0.82 5.49 -17.17
C GLY A 60 -1.49 4.14 -17.26
N VAL A 61 -2.24 3.76 -16.23
CA VAL A 61 -2.95 2.48 -16.17
C VAL A 61 -4.43 2.71 -15.88
N SER A 62 -5.29 2.00 -16.60
CA SER A 62 -6.73 1.92 -16.31
C SER A 62 -7.23 0.51 -16.61
N ALA A 63 -8.07 -0.03 -15.73
CA ALA A 63 -8.79 -1.28 -15.97
C ALA A 63 -10.29 -0.98 -15.97
N ILE A 64 -10.93 -1.03 -17.14
CA ILE A 64 -12.34 -0.63 -17.29
C ILE A 64 -13.15 -1.70 -18.00
N THR A 65 -14.42 -1.85 -17.62
CA THR A 65 -15.31 -2.81 -18.28
C THR A 65 -15.63 -2.39 -19.72
N PRO A 66 -16.02 -3.33 -20.61
CA PRO A 66 -16.48 -2.99 -21.95
C PRO A 66 -17.63 -1.97 -21.97
N ALA A 67 -18.51 -2.00 -20.97
CA ALA A 67 -19.60 -1.03 -20.83
C ALA A 67 -19.06 0.40 -20.65
N LYS A 68 -18.11 0.59 -19.72
CA LYS A 68 -17.47 1.89 -19.47
C LYS A 68 -16.66 2.40 -20.65
N LEU A 69 -15.99 1.51 -21.38
CA LEU A 69 -15.29 1.87 -22.61
C LEU A 69 -16.26 2.48 -23.63
N LEU A 70 -17.42 1.85 -23.83
CA LEU A 70 -18.43 2.34 -24.75
C LEU A 70 -19.09 3.65 -24.27
N GLU A 71 -19.38 3.78 -22.98
CA GLU A 71 -19.88 5.03 -22.38
C GLU A 71 -18.89 6.19 -22.58
N THR A 72 -17.59 5.89 -22.44
CA THR A 72 -16.51 6.84 -22.71
C THR A 72 -16.49 7.26 -24.17
N GLY A 73 -16.65 6.29 -25.09
CA GLY A 73 -16.82 6.58 -26.52
C GLY A 73 -18.01 7.49 -26.80
N ILE A 74 -19.17 7.27 -26.17
CA ILE A 74 -20.33 8.17 -26.30
C ILE A 74 -20.00 9.57 -25.81
N ARG A 75 -19.38 9.69 -24.62
CA ARG A 75 -19.00 10.99 -24.05
C ARG A 75 -18.05 11.76 -24.96
N MET A 76 -17.01 11.10 -25.47
CA MET A 76 -15.98 11.74 -26.31
C MET A 76 -16.49 12.11 -27.71
N THR A 77 -17.51 11.42 -28.22
CA THR A 77 -17.99 11.59 -29.60
C THR A 77 -19.38 12.25 -29.69
N ALA A 78 -20.03 12.51 -28.56
CA ALA A 78 -21.39 13.02 -28.43
C ALA A 78 -22.47 12.18 -29.15
N MET A 79 -22.26 10.85 -29.26
CA MET A 79 -23.18 9.93 -29.96
C MET A 79 -24.25 9.34 -29.02
N ASP A 80 -25.03 10.18 -28.34
CA ASP A 80 -26.03 9.75 -27.34
C ASP A 80 -27.10 8.78 -27.89
N GLY A 81 -27.36 8.82 -29.20
CA GLY A 81 -28.29 7.92 -29.87
C GLY A 81 -27.90 6.43 -29.81
N LEU A 82 -26.65 6.11 -29.43
CA LEU A 82 -26.18 4.74 -29.23
C LEU A 82 -26.52 4.15 -27.85
N ARG A 83 -26.92 4.95 -26.85
CA ARG A 83 -27.20 4.48 -25.49
C ARG A 83 -28.11 3.23 -25.43
N PRO A 84 -29.19 3.12 -26.22
CA PRO A 84 -30.04 1.92 -26.22
C PRO A 84 -29.37 0.63 -26.72
N LEU A 85 -28.22 0.74 -27.41
CA LEU A 85 -27.49 -0.38 -28.01
C LEU A 85 -26.24 -0.78 -27.19
N LEU A 86 -25.87 0.01 -26.19
CA LEU A 86 -24.69 -0.22 -25.33
C LEU A 86 -24.64 -1.62 -24.74
N SER A 87 -25.76 -2.09 -24.15
CA SER A 87 -25.79 -3.42 -23.52
C SER A 87 -25.50 -4.54 -24.53
N LYS A 88 -25.96 -4.40 -25.79
CA LYS A 88 -25.69 -5.39 -26.85
C LYS A 88 -24.23 -5.36 -27.27
N LEU A 89 -23.67 -4.16 -27.49
CA LEU A 89 -22.27 -3.98 -27.85
C LEU A 89 -21.33 -4.47 -26.74
N SER A 90 -21.62 -4.14 -25.48
CA SER A 90 -20.84 -4.58 -24.32
C SER A 90 -20.80 -6.10 -24.22
N LYS A 91 -21.96 -6.77 -24.36
CA LYS A 91 -22.03 -8.24 -24.38
C LYS A 91 -21.25 -8.84 -25.55
N ARG A 92 -21.31 -8.20 -26.72
CA ARG A 92 -20.56 -8.65 -27.90
C ARG A 92 -19.05 -8.53 -27.69
N ILE A 93 -18.57 -7.40 -27.17
CA ILE A 93 -17.14 -7.22 -26.83
C ILE A 93 -16.72 -8.28 -25.83
N THR A 94 -17.49 -8.46 -24.74
CA THR A 94 -17.19 -9.44 -23.70
C THR A 94 -17.05 -10.85 -24.28
N SER A 95 -18.06 -11.31 -25.03
CA SER A 95 -18.06 -12.62 -25.68
C SER A 95 -16.91 -12.77 -26.69
N SER A 96 -16.63 -11.73 -27.47
CA SER A 96 -15.55 -11.78 -28.45
C SER A 96 -14.18 -11.89 -27.78
N CYS A 97 -13.96 -11.16 -26.69
CA CYS A 97 -12.71 -11.22 -25.92
C CYS A 97 -12.54 -12.58 -25.22
N THR A 98 -13.59 -13.16 -24.65
CA THR A 98 -13.52 -14.49 -23.99
C THR A 98 -13.18 -15.62 -24.97
N HIS A 99 -13.55 -15.50 -26.24
CA HIS A 99 -13.30 -16.54 -27.25
C HIS A 99 -12.04 -16.30 -28.10
N ARG A 100 -11.44 -15.10 -28.07
CA ARG A 100 -10.32 -14.70 -28.93
C ARG A 100 -9.03 -15.47 -28.67
N GLY A 101 -8.84 -16.03 -27.47
CA GLY A 101 -7.65 -16.81 -27.08
C GLY A 101 -6.34 -16.02 -26.97
N ALA A 102 -6.24 -14.84 -27.58
CA ALA A 102 -5.12 -13.91 -27.52
C ALA A 102 -5.60 -12.46 -27.36
N SER A 103 -4.75 -11.59 -26.80
CA SER A 103 -5.02 -10.16 -26.69
C SER A 103 -5.16 -9.50 -28.07
N PRO A 104 -6.11 -8.56 -28.26
CA PRO A 104 -6.09 -7.66 -29.40
C PRO A 104 -4.83 -6.78 -29.34
N GLU A 105 -4.45 -6.15 -30.46
CA GLU A 105 -3.38 -5.16 -30.45
C GLU A 105 -3.92 -3.82 -29.92
N THR A 106 -5.15 -3.48 -30.29
CA THR A 106 -5.75 -2.19 -29.93
C THR A 106 -7.22 -2.30 -29.55
N ALA A 107 -7.74 -1.25 -28.89
CA ALA A 107 -9.17 -1.08 -28.66
C ALA A 107 -9.97 -1.06 -29.97
N GLY A 108 -9.36 -0.63 -31.08
CA GLY A 108 -9.97 -0.58 -32.39
C GLY A 108 -10.41 -1.96 -32.88
N ASP A 109 -9.63 -2.99 -32.58
CA ASP A 109 -9.91 -4.37 -33.02
C ASP A 109 -11.23 -4.87 -32.41
N VAL A 110 -11.41 -4.67 -31.10
CA VAL A 110 -12.61 -5.13 -30.39
C VAL A 110 -13.83 -4.25 -30.70
N LEU A 111 -13.61 -2.95 -30.93
CA LEU A 111 -14.68 -2.03 -31.31
C LEU A 111 -15.19 -2.33 -32.72
N ASN A 112 -14.30 -2.51 -33.70
CA ASN A 112 -14.67 -2.85 -35.08
C ASN A 112 -15.46 -4.17 -35.12
N ASP A 113 -14.94 -5.22 -34.48
CA ASP A 113 -15.62 -6.52 -34.41
C ASP A 113 -17.04 -6.42 -33.83
N ALA A 114 -17.24 -5.56 -32.84
CA ALA A 114 -18.54 -5.35 -32.19
C ALA A 114 -19.50 -4.53 -33.06
N PHE A 115 -19.01 -3.45 -33.69
CA PHE A 115 -19.80 -2.60 -34.57
C PHE A 115 -20.18 -3.32 -35.88
N ASP A 116 -19.24 -4.04 -36.50
CA ASP A 116 -19.49 -4.82 -37.71
C ASP A 116 -20.51 -5.93 -37.44
N TRP A 117 -20.39 -6.63 -36.32
CA TRP A 117 -21.40 -7.60 -35.88
C TRP A 117 -22.78 -6.95 -35.69
N LEU A 118 -22.84 -5.73 -35.14
CA LEU A 118 -24.09 -5.00 -34.95
C LEU A 118 -24.72 -4.57 -36.29
N LEU A 119 -23.91 -4.15 -37.26
CA LEU A 119 -24.35 -3.78 -38.61
C LEU A 119 -24.90 -4.97 -39.41
N GLN A 120 -24.45 -6.19 -39.09
CA GLN A 120 -24.99 -7.43 -39.65
C GLN A 120 -26.35 -7.82 -39.05
N GLN A 121 -26.78 -7.21 -37.94
CA GLN A 121 -28.10 -7.46 -37.35
C GLN A 121 -29.22 -6.74 -38.12
N SER A 122 -30.46 -7.21 -37.96
CA SER A 122 -31.63 -6.57 -38.54
C SER A 122 -31.93 -5.24 -37.83
N LEU A 123 -31.41 -4.15 -38.41
CA LEU A 123 -31.60 -2.77 -37.94
C LEU A 123 -32.29 -1.92 -39.03
N PRO A 124 -33.19 -1.00 -38.64
CA PRO A 124 -33.69 0.05 -39.55
C PRO A 124 -32.56 0.86 -40.18
N GLU A 125 -32.76 1.35 -41.41
CA GLU A 125 -31.71 2.03 -42.20
C GLU A 125 -31.15 3.27 -41.50
N ASN A 126 -32.01 4.06 -40.85
CA ASN A 126 -31.59 5.22 -40.05
C ASN A 126 -30.69 4.83 -38.86
N ARG A 127 -30.90 3.65 -38.26
CA ARG A 127 -30.04 3.13 -37.19
C ARG A 127 -28.72 2.61 -37.74
N LYS A 128 -28.70 2.00 -38.93
CA LYS A 128 -27.45 1.57 -39.58
C LYS A 128 -26.54 2.75 -39.85
N GLN A 129 -27.07 3.84 -40.41
CA GLN A 129 -26.30 5.07 -40.64
C GLN A 129 -25.69 5.63 -39.35
N LEU A 130 -26.49 5.72 -38.27
CA LEU A 130 -26.02 6.15 -36.96
C LEU A 130 -24.90 5.26 -36.41
N VAL A 131 -25.04 3.92 -36.55
CA VAL A 131 -24.04 2.95 -36.09
C VAL A 131 -22.74 3.08 -36.88
N THR A 132 -22.79 3.25 -38.20
CA THR A 132 -21.60 3.46 -39.03
C THR A 132 -20.88 4.77 -38.71
N GLU A 133 -21.62 5.87 -38.54
CA GLU A 133 -21.05 7.15 -38.12
C GLU A 133 -20.38 7.02 -36.74
N ALA A 134 -21.04 6.34 -35.81
CA ALA A 134 -20.50 6.14 -34.48
C ALA A 134 -19.26 5.23 -34.49
N GLN A 135 -19.23 4.16 -35.29
CA GLN A 135 -18.06 3.32 -35.45
C GLN A 135 -16.84 4.15 -35.88
N GLN A 136 -16.98 4.97 -36.93
CA GLN A 136 -15.90 5.84 -37.40
C GLN A 136 -15.40 6.80 -36.30
N LYS A 137 -16.32 7.46 -35.59
CA LYS A 137 -15.97 8.38 -34.49
C LYS A 137 -15.33 7.67 -33.30
N PHE A 138 -15.80 6.48 -32.93
CA PHE A 138 -15.25 5.69 -31.81
C PHE A 138 -13.84 5.20 -32.14
N ILE A 139 -13.62 4.68 -33.35
CA ILE A 139 -12.30 4.23 -33.79
C ILE A 139 -11.32 5.41 -33.87
N ALA A 140 -11.75 6.57 -34.36
CA ALA A 140 -10.93 7.77 -34.36
C ALA A 140 -10.55 8.24 -32.94
N ALA A 141 -11.46 8.12 -31.96
CA ALA A 141 -11.26 8.59 -30.60
C ALA A 141 -10.45 7.62 -29.72
N LEU A 142 -10.81 6.32 -29.76
CA LEU A 142 -10.31 5.29 -28.84
C LEU A 142 -9.50 4.20 -29.54
N GLY A 143 -9.65 4.04 -30.84
CA GLY A 143 -9.22 2.84 -31.56
C GLY A 143 -7.71 2.57 -31.53
N ARG A 144 -6.88 3.61 -31.33
CA ARG A 144 -5.42 3.46 -31.28
C ARG A 144 -4.88 3.04 -29.91
N LEU A 145 -5.71 3.06 -28.86
CA LEU A 145 -5.26 2.68 -27.52
C LEU A 145 -4.82 1.21 -27.48
N PRO A 146 -3.62 0.91 -26.98
CA PRO A 146 -3.19 -0.46 -26.72
C PRO A 146 -4.12 -1.13 -25.71
N LEU A 147 -4.52 -2.37 -25.98
CA LEU A 147 -5.48 -3.12 -25.16
C LEU A 147 -4.94 -4.52 -24.85
N ALA A 148 -4.66 -4.79 -23.57
CA ALA A 148 -4.28 -6.12 -23.11
C ALA A 148 -5.47 -6.86 -22.48
N LEU A 149 -5.68 -8.11 -22.89
CA LEU A 149 -6.56 -9.05 -22.20
C LEU A 149 -5.71 -9.91 -21.28
N THR A 150 -5.96 -9.81 -19.97
CA THR A 150 -5.12 -10.44 -18.96
C THR A 150 -5.92 -11.43 -18.14
N GLU A 151 -5.24 -12.47 -17.65
CA GLU A 151 -5.83 -13.50 -16.79
C GLU A 151 -6.48 -12.88 -15.53
N PRO A 152 -5.76 -12.06 -14.71
CA PRO A 152 -6.30 -11.57 -13.44
C PRO A 152 -7.41 -10.52 -13.57
N LEU A 153 -7.42 -9.69 -14.63
CA LEU A 153 -8.37 -8.57 -14.74
C LEU A 153 -9.60 -8.91 -15.60
N PHE A 154 -9.45 -9.81 -16.57
CA PHE A 154 -10.52 -10.11 -17.52
C PHE A 154 -10.93 -11.59 -17.49
N LEU A 155 -10.03 -12.51 -17.84
CA LEU A 155 -10.41 -13.90 -18.15
C LEU A 155 -10.91 -14.66 -16.93
N GLU A 156 -10.24 -14.58 -15.78
CA GLU A 156 -10.72 -15.23 -14.57
C GLU A 156 -12.00 -14.61 -14.01
N VAL A 157 -12.08 -13.28 -14.11
CA VAL A 157 -13.25 -12.53 -13.61
C VAL A 157 -14.48 -12.95 -14.42
N GLU A 158 -14.38 -13.03 -15.74
CA GLU A 158 -15.48 -13.47 -16.61
C GLU A 158 -15.88 -14.94 -16.39
N LYS A 159 -14.94 -15.82 -16.00
CA LYS A 159 -15.27 -17.20 -15.58
C LYS A 159 -16.12 -17.22 -14.31
N LYS A 160 -15.92 -16.27 -13.40
CA LYS A 160 -16.62 -16.17 -12.09
C LYS A 160 -17.93 -15.38 -12.18
N SER A 161 -17.92 -14.23 -12.86
CA SER A 161 -19.05 -13.31 -13.01
C SER A 161 -19.02 -12.66 -14.40
N THR A 162 -19.99 -13.03 -15.24
CA THR A 162 -20.05 -12.54 -16.63
C THR A 162 -20.37 -11.04 -16.69
N GLY A 163 -19.54 -10.27 -17.39
CA GLY A 163 -19.68 -8.82 -17.59
C GLY A 163 -18.89 -7.95 -16.62
N ASP A 164 -18.22 -8.53 -15.63
CA ASP A 164 -17.39 -7.82 -14.64
C ASP A 164 -15.90 -7.74 -15.04
N GLY A 165 -15.50 -8.42 -16.12
CA GLY A 165 -14.15 -8.42 -16.66
C GLY A 165 -13.72 -7.04 -17.12
N SER A 166 -12.53 -6.65 -16.70
CA SER A 166 -11.96 -5.33 -17.00
C SER A 166 -10.85 -5.44 -18.05
N LEU A 167 -10.95 -4.60 -19.08
CA LEU A 167 -9.98 -4.43 -20.15
C LEU A 167 -8.83 -3.56 -19.65
N LEU A 168 -7.58 -4.01 -19.82
CA LEU A 168 -6.39 -3.30 -19.35
C LEU A 168 -5.84 -2.38 -20.44
N PHE A 169 -5.73 -1.09 -20.10
CA PHE A 169 -5.13 -0.05 -20.92
C PHE A 169 -3.86 0.47 -20.25
N LEU A 170 -2.77 0.54 -21.03
CA LEU A 170 -1.53 1.18 -20.61
C LEU A 170 -1.13 2.25 -21.62
N ALA A 171 -0.80 3.44 -21.13
CA ALA A 171 -0.31 4.54 -21.94
C ALA A 171 0.99 5.09 -21.35
N ILE A 172 2.00 5.30 -22.19
CA ILE A 172 3.30 5.79 -21.75
C ILE A 172 3.34 7.29 -22.03
N ASN A 173 3.58 8.11 -21.01
CA ASN A 173 3.78 9.54 -21.15
C ASN A 173 5.19 9.81 -21.69
N PRO A 174 5.34 10.24 -22.95
CA PRO A 174 6.65 10.52 -23.51
C PRO A 174 7.24 11.84 -22.98
N ASP A 175 6.44 12.75 -22.44
CA ASP A 175 6.96 14.01 -21.90
C ASP A 175 7.66 13.78 -20.55
N SER A 176 7.16 12.84 -19.72
CA SER A 176 7.73 12.57 -18.40
C SER A 176 8.62 11.33 -18.31
N CYS A 177 8.58 10.42 -19.28
CA CYS A 177 9.44 9.22 -19.26
C CYS A 177 10.93 9.61 -19.37
N LYS A 178 11.76 9.09 -18.47
CA LYS A 178 13.22 9.35 -18.46
C LYS A 178 14.05 8.20 -19.07
N GLY A 179 13.42 7.15 -19.58
CA GLY A 179 14.12 6.02 -20.20
C GLY A 179 14.98 5.19 -19.22
N CYS A 180 14.59 5.09 -17.95
CA CYS A 180 15.39 4.41 -16.92
C CYS A 180 15.48 2.89 -17.06
N GLY A 181 14.56 2.25 -17.81
CA GLY A 181 14.57 0.80 -18.06
C GLY A 181 13.93 -0.08 -16.98
N ILE A 182 13.64 0.43 -15.77
CA ILE A 182 13.05 -0.37 -14.67
C ILE A 182 11.77 -1.11 -15.10
N CYS A 183 10.89 -0.41 -15.81
CA CYS A 183 9.63 -0.97 -16.29
C CYS A 183 9.81 -2.12 -17.29
N ILE A 184 10.97 -2.22 -17.97
CA ILE A 184 11.28 -3.30 -18.89
C ILE A 184 11.90 -4.46 -18.10
N THR A 185 12.91 -4.18 -17.28
CA THR A 185 13.66 -5.19 -16.50
C THR A 185 12.79 -5.97 -15.53
N HIS A 186 11.72 -5.36 -15.01
CA HIS A 186 10.80 -6.00 -14.05
C HIS A 186 9.46 -6.45 -14.66
N CYS A 187 9.27 -6.33 -15.98
CA CYS A 187 8.07 -6.82 -16.66
C CYS A 187 8.25 -8.25 -17.18
N GLU A 188 7.14 -8.86 -17.61
CA GLU A 188 7.21 -10.12 -18.35
C GLU A 188 8.09 -9.93 -19.60
N PRO A 189 9.02 -10.86 -19.90
CA PRO A 189 9.87 -10.76 -21.08
C PRO A 189 9.05 -10.55 -22.36
N GLY A 190 9.38 -9.49 -23.10
CA GLY A 190 8.72 -9.14 -24.36
C GLY A 190 7.48 -8.25 -24.23
N ALA A 191 6.88 -8.10 -23.04
CA ALA A 191 5.70 -7.24 -22.87
C ALA A 191 6.00 -5.75 -22.98
N LEU A 192 7.18 -5.29 -22.54
CA LEU A 192 7.65 -3.93 -22.77
C LEU A 192 9.00 -3.95 -23.49
N ILE A 193 9.05 -3.35 -24.67
CA ILE A 193 10.20 -3.41 -25.56
C ILE A 193 10.84 -2.01 -25.66
N PRO A 194 12.15 -1.86 -25.39
CA PRO A 194 12.84 -0.61 -25.61
C PRO A 194 12.92 -0.33 -27.12
N THR A 195 12.26 0.72 -27.57
CA THR A 195 12.21 1.10 -29.00
C THR A 195 12.93 2.43 -29.21
N PRO A 196 13.88 2.53 -30.15
CA PRO A 196 14.52 3.80 -30.48
C PRO A 196 13.49 4.88 -30.79
N GLN A 197 13.69 6.08 -30.26
CA GLN A 197 12.71 7.15 -30.45
C GLN A 197 12.67 7.62 -31.90
N SER A 198 11.46 7.81 -32.42
CA SER A 198 11.18 8.52 -33.67
C SER A 198 10.11 9.59 -33.45
N PRO A 199 10.05 10.65 -34.28
CA PRO A 199 8.98 11.65 -34.19
C PRO A 199 7.57 11.04 -34.23
N GLU A 200 7.38 9.99 -35.02
CA GLU A 200 6.12 9.25 -35.15
C GLU A 200 5.78 8.50 -33.86
N LEU A 201 6.74 7.79 -33.27
CA LEU A 201 6.54 7.07 -32.01
C LEU A 201 6.14 8.03 -30.87
N ILE A 202 6.78 9.21 -30.81
CA ILE A 202 6.45 10.23 -29.80
C ILE A 202 5.06 10.81 -30.04
N ALA A 203 4.71 11.11 -31.29
CA ALA A 203 3.39 11.62 -31.63
C ALA A 203 2.29 10.63 -31.25
N ASP A 204 2.49 9.35 -31.55
CA ASP A 204 1.56 8.28 -31.19
C ASP A 204 1.46 8.10 -29.66
N ALA A 205 2.58 8.10 -28.93
CA ALA A 205 2.57 8.03 -27.47
C ALA A 205 1.86 9.24 -26.83
N LYS A 206 2.06 10.45 -27.34
CA LYS A 206 1.32 11.65 -26.90
C LYS A 206 -0.18 11.51 -27.13
N GLN A 207 -0.58 10.93 -28.27
CA GLN A 207 -1.98 10.67 -28.55
C GLN A 207 -2.56 9.60 -27.62
N HIS A 208 -1.84 8.49 -27.38
CA HIS A 208 -2.26 7.46 -26.44
C HIS A 208 -2.45 8.02 -25.02
N TRP A 209 -1.50 8.83 -24.56
CA TRP A 209 -1.57 9.48 -23.25
C TRP A 209 -2.80 10.39 -23.12
N ARG A 210 -3.04 11.27 -24.10
CA ARG A 210 -4.22 12.16 -24.13
C ARG A 210 -5.54 11.38 -24.14
N THR A 211 -5.61 10.29 -24.91
CA THR A 211 -6.81 9.45 -24.91
C THR A 211 -6.98 8.72 -23.57
N TRP A 212 -5.88 8.24 -22.96
CA TRP A 212 -5.90 7.61 -21.64
C TRP A 212 -6.36 8.58 -20.54
N GLU A 213 -5.95 9.85 -20.58
CA GLU A 213 -6.41 10.89 -19.64
C GLU A 213 -7.93 11.09 -19.67
N GLN A 214 -8.58 10.74 -20.79
CA GLN A 214 -10.02 10.82 -20.95
C GLN A 214 -10.76 9.53 -20.53
N LEU A 215 -10.06 8.46 -20.15
CA LEU A 215 -10.70 7.25 -19.65
C LEU A 215 -11.26 7.47 -18.23
N PRO A 216 -12.32 6.74 -17.83
CA PRO A 216 -12.88 6.85 -16.51
C PRO A 216 -12.01 6.13 -15.48
N GLU A 217 -12.22 6.47 -14.20
CA GLU A 217 -11.58 5.78 -13.09
C GLU A 217 -11.91 4.27 -13.10
N THR A 218 -10.89 3.45 -12.81
CA THR A 218 -11.04 2.03 -12.51
C THR A 218 -12.00 1.84 -11.34
N ASP A 219 -12.94 0.90 -11.45
CA ASP A 219 -13.92 0.67 -10.38
C ASP A 219 -13.28 0.20 -9.08
N GLN A 220 -13.83 0.69 -7.96
CA GLN A 220 -13.46 0.21 -6.62
C GLN A 220 -13.70 -1.31 -6.48
N ALA A 221 -14.68 -1.87 -7.19
CA ALA A 221 -14.90 -3.31 -7.24
C ALA A 221 -13.74 -4.04 -7.94
N THR A 222 -13.21 -3.50 -9.04
CA THR A 222 -12.05 -4.07 -9.73
C THR A 222 -10.80 -3.95 -8.86
N ILE A 223 -10.52 -2.78 -8.27
CA ILE A 223 -9.39 -2.58 -7.36
C ILE A 223 -9.49 -3.51 -6.15
N GLY A 224 -10.67 -3.59 -5.52
CA GLY A 224 -10.92 -4.46 -4.36
C GLY A 224 -10.71 -5.94 -4.69
N ARG A 225 -11.18 -6.41 -5.84
CA ARG A 225 -10.87 -7.77 -6.32
C ARG A 225 -9.37 -7.96 -6.50
N SER A 226 -8.68 -7.03 -7.18
CA SER A 226 -7.23 -7.08 -7.39
C SER A 226 -6.39 -7.03 -6.10
N LEU A 227 -6.89 -6.39 -5.04
CA LEU A 227 -6.23 -6.39 -3.72
C LEU A 227 -6.42 -7.72 -2.97
N THR A 228 -7.44 -8.50 -3.32
CA THR A 228 -7.78 -9.78 -2.66
C THR A 228 -7.43 -11.02 -3.50
N GLN A 229 -7.23 -10.85 -4.81
CA GLN A 229 -6.96 -11.91 -5.78
C GLN A 229 -5.70 -11.58 -6.58
N GLU A 230 -4.77 -12.53 -6.64
CA GLU A 230 -3.80 -12.88 -7.71
C GLU A 230 -3.06 -11.81 -8.54
N MET A 231 -3.26 -10.51 -8.32
CA MET A 231 -2.31 -9.49 -8.77
C MET A 231 -1.05 -9.62 -7.92
N PRO A 232 0.14 -9.70 -8.52
CA PRO A 232 1.36 -10.04 -7.78
C PRO A 232 1.85 -8.92 -6.85
N ASN A 233 1.22 -7.74 -6.85
CA ASN A 233 1.60 -6.62 -5.97
C ASN A 233 0.42 -5.64 -5.70
N ARG A 234 0.20 -5.29 -4.42
CA ARG A 234 -0.82 -4.33 -3.92
C ARG A 234 -0.66 -2.93 -4.48
N ALA A 235 0.57 -2.50 -4.71
CA ALA A 235 0.89 -1.22 -5.35
C ALA A 235 0.24 -1.12 -6.72
N ALA A 236 0.32 -2.21 -7.50
CA ALA A 236 -0.19 -2.24 -8.85
C ALA A 236 -1.71 -2.09 -8.87
N ALA A 237 -2.42 -2.77 -7.96
CA ALA A 237 -3.87 -2.66 -7.84
C ALA A 237 -4.30 -1.24 -7.44
N THR A 238 -3.64 -0.66 -6.45
CA THR A 238 -3.93 0.69 -5.94
C THR A 238 -3.71 1.75 -7.01
N LEU A 239 -2.64 1.64 -7.80
CA LEU A 239 -2.28 2.60 -8.85
C LEU A 239 -3.16 2.52 -10.11
N MET A 240 -4.04 1.52 -10.23
CA MET A 240 -5.06 1.52 -11.29
C MET A 240 -6.09 2.65 -11.13
N ALA A 241 -6.19 3.22 -9.92
CA ALA A 241 -6.91 4.45 -9.69
C ALA A 241 -6.09 5.63 -10.23
N GLN A 242 -6.51 6.20 -11.37
CA GLN A 242 -5.86 7.36 -12.00
C GLN A 242 -5.69 8.52 -11.01
N SER A 243 -6.74 8.80 -10.22
CA SER A 243 -6.72 9.82 -9.18
C SER A 243 -5.71 9.55 -8.04
N ILE A 244 -5.25 8.31 -7.84
CA ILE A 244 -4.16 7.97 -6.90
C ILE A 244 -2.82 8.05 -7.62
N GLN A 245 -2.74 7.54 -8.85
CA GLN A 245 -1.54 7.62 -9.69
C GLN A 245 -1.05 9.06 -9.87
N SER A 246 -1.97 10.02 -9.99
CA SER A 246 -1.68 11.43 -10.17
C SER A 246 -1.19 12.14 -8.91
N ASN A 247 -1.07 11.49 -7.74
CA ASN A 247 -0.58 12.16 -6.53
C ASN A 247 0.87 12.65 -6.63
N LEU A 248 1.66 11.97 -7.47
CA LEU A 248 3.02 12.34 -7.78
C LEU A 248 3.27 12.10 -9.27
N ILE A 249 3.11 13.15 -10.08
CA ILE A 249 3.32 13.10 -11.53
C ILE A 249 4.79 13.27 -11.87
N GLY A 250 5.20 12.87 -13.06
CA GLY A 250 6.56 13.10 -13.56
C GLY A 250 6.79 14.54 -14.04
N GLY A 251 7.93 14.75 -14.68
CA GLY A 251 8.32 16.06 -15.20
C GLY A 251 9.26 16.83 -14.27
N ASP A 252 9.59 16.30 -13.10
CA ASP A 252 10.54 16.91 -12.16
C ASP A 252 12.01 16.53 -12.48
N GLY A 253 12.93 17.20 -11.80
CA GLY A 253 14.38 17.04 -11.99
C GLY A 253 15.03 15.79 -11.38
N ALA A 254 14.28 14.82 -10.84
CA ALA A 254 14.89 13.61 -10.28
C ALA A 254 15.69 12.82 -11.33
N GLU A 255 16.73 12.12 -10.89
CA GLU A 255 17.51 11.26 -11.78
C GLU A 255 16.65 10.11 -12.36
N PRO A 256 16.95 9.62 -13.58
CA PRO A 256 16.30 8.44 -14.12
C PRO A 256 16.51 7.24 -13.18
N GLY A 257 15.42 6.57 -12.81
CA GLY A 257 15.51 5.42 -11.91
C GLY A 257 15.66 5.78 -10.42
N SER A 258 15.37 7.02 -10.03
CA SER A 258 15.46 7.48 -8.63
C SER A 258 14.66 6.60 -7.66
N GLY A 259 15.34 5.97 -6.70
CA GLY A 259 14.69 5.17 -5.66
C GLY A 259 13.86 6.02 -4.69
N GLU A 260 14.37 7.18 -4.24
CA GLU A 260 13.64 8.07 -3.32
C GLU A 260 12.31 8.54 -3.92
N ARG A 261 12.31 8.86 -5.22
CA ARG A 261 11.10 9.25 -5.94
C ARG A 261 10.09 8.11 -6.03
N LEU A 262 10.54 6.90 -6.34
CA LEU A 262 9.69 5.71 -6.34
C LEU A 262 9.10 5.46 -4.94
N ALA A 263 9.91 5.55 -3.90
CA ALA A 263 9.46 5.43 -2.52
C ALA A 263 8.34 6.44 -2.19
N LEU A 264 8.56 7.73 -2.45
CA LEU A 264 7.52 8.75 -2.20
C LEU A 264 6.25 8.50 -3.00
N ARG A 265 6.37 8.06 -4.26
CA ARG A 265 5.21 7.69 -5.08
C ARG A 265 4.38 6.59 -4.44
N LEU A 266 5.02 5.53 -3.96
CA LEU A 266 4.35 4.39 -3.32
C LEU A 266 3.70 4.80 -1.99
N LEU A 267 4.41 5.60 -1.16
CA LEU A 267 3.90 6.09 0.11
C LEU A 267 2.66 6.99 -0.08
N LEU A 268 2.73 7.95 -1.01
CA LEU A 268 1.61 8.84 -1.31
C LEU A 268 0.41 8.08 -1.90
N ALA A 269 0.67 7.05 -2.72
CA ALA A 269 -0.37 6.19 -3.25
C ALA A 269 -1.08 5.39 -2.13
N ALA A 270 -0.32 4.77 -1.23
CA ALA A 270 -0.84 4.03 -0.10
C ALA A 270 -1.65 4.93 0.86
N ALA A 271 -1.13 6.12 1.17
CA ALA A 271 -1.84 7.07 2.03
C ALA A 271 -3.17 7.54 1.44
N GLU A 272 -3.20 7.91 0.16
CA GLU A 272 -4.44 8.35 -0.47
C GLU A 272 -5.46 7.21 -0.60
N SER A 273 -5.01 6.00 -0.95
CA SER A 273 -5.85 4.80 -0.97
C SER A 273 -6.56 4.56 0.36
N ARG A 274 -5.83 4.74 1.45
CA ARG A 274 -6.34 4.52 2.81
C ARG A 274 -7.23 5.65 3.32
N LEU A 275 -6.82 6.90 3.13
CA LEU A 275 -7.42 8.07 3.78
C LEU A 275 -8.59 8.67 3.00
N ARG A 276 -8.61 8.51 1.67
CA ARG A 276 -9.70 9.04 0.84
C ARG A 276 -11.07 8.49 1.21
N PRO A 277 -11.27 7.16 1.40
CA PRO A 277 -12.58 6.63 1.79
C PRO A 277 -13.07 7.16 3.14
N LEU A 278 -12.16 7.35 4.11
CA LEU A 278 -12.49 7.92 5.42
C LEU A 278 -12.97 9.37 5.29
N ARG A 279 -12.25 10.17 4.49
CA ARG A 279 -12.65 11.56 4.21
C ARG A 279 -14.00 11.65 3.50
N SER A 280 -14.25 10.78 2.52
CA SER A 280 -15.53 10.75 1.80
C SER A 280 -16.69 10.41 2.74
N ARG A 281 -16.52 9.40 3.60
CA ARG A 281 -17.53 9.05 4.63
C ARG A 281 -17.80 10.22 5.58
N PHE A 282 -16.75 10.88 6.07
CA PHE A 282 -16.92 12.04 6.96
C PHE A 282 -17.62 13.21 6.27
N LEU A 283 -17.31 13.45 4.99
CA LEU A 283 -17.98 14.47 4.18
C LEU A 283 -19.48 14.15 4.05
N GLU A 284 -19.84 12.90 3.76
CA GLU A 284 -21.23 12.43 3.72
C GLU A 284 -21.94 12.63 5.07
N GLU A 285 -21.28 12.32 6.20
CA GLU A 285 -21.84 12.55 7.54
C GLU A 285 -22.10 14.03 7.82
N VAL A 286 -21.18 14.92 7.41
CA VAL A 286 -21.36 16.37 7.51
C VAL A 286 -22.57 16.82 6.68
N HIS A 287 -22.70 16.32 5.45
CA HIS A 287 -23.84 16.61 4.58
C HIS A 287 -25.17 16.17 5.20
N LEU A 288 -25.27 14.91 5.63
CA LEU A 288 -26.47 14.36 6.24
C LEU A 288 -26.85 15.10 7.53
N THR A 289 -25.87 15.45 8.37
CA THR A 289 -26.12 16.21 9.61
C THR A 289 -26.66 17.60 9.30
N ARG A 290 -26.10 18.28 8.29
CA ARG A 290 -26.60 19.58 7.81
C ARG A 290 -28.02 19.50 7.28
N GLU A 291 -28.35 18.44 6.53
CA GLU A 291 -29.71 18.23 6.01
C GLU A 291 -30.71 18.02 7.14
N LYS A 292 -30.37 17.18 8.13
CA LYS A 292 -31.21 16.97 9.33
C LYS A 292 -31.46 18.29 10.08
N LEU A 293 -30.43 19.11 10.27
CA LEU A 293 -30.59 20.43 10.89
C LEU A 293 -31.46 21.36 10.04
N SER A 294 -31.30 21.36 8.72
CA SER A 294 -32.12 22.20 7.81
C SER A 294 -33.60 21.80 7.88
N THR A 295 -33.90 20.50 7.86
CA THR A 295 -35.26 19.98 8.04
C THR A 295 -35.82 20.34 9.42
N LEU A 296 -35.00 20.27 10.48
CA LEU A 296 -35.42 20.67 11.82
C LEU A 296 -35.73 22.17 11.89
N ILE A 297 -34.91 23.04 11.29
CA ILE A 297 -35.15 24.48 11.21
C ILE A 297 -36.47 24.76 10.47
N GLN A 298 -36.69 24.12 9.32
CA GLN A 298 -37.93 24.24 8.56
C GLN A 298 -39.14 23.79 9.37
N LYS A 299 -39.02 22.67 10.09
CA LYS A 299 -40.08 22.17 10.97
C LYS A 299 -40.39 23.15 12.11
N ILE A 300 -39.38 23.69 12.81
CA ILE A 300 -39.58 24.68 13.88
C ILE A 300 -40.28 25.94 13.34
N LEU A 301 -39.91 26.39 12.14
CA LEU A 301 -40.56 27.54 11.49
C LEU A 301 -41.99 27.22 11.06
N ALA A 302 -42.25 26.01 10.56
CA ALA A 302 -43.57 25.56 10.13
C ALA A 302 -44.52 25.35 11.31
N ASP A 303 -44.06 24.70 12.39
CA ASP A 303 -44.82 24.48 13.63
C ASP A 303 -45.15 25.82 14.34
N ALA A 304 -44.43 26.89 14.03
CA ALA A 304 -44.67 28.22 14.56
C ALA A 304 -45.63 29.08 13.73
N LEU A 305 -46.04 28.61 12.55
CA LEU A 305 -47.10 29.25 11.78
C LEU A 305 -48.45 28.88 12.41
N PRO A 306 -49.35 29.86 12.67
CA PRO A 306 -50.64 29.57 13.29
C PRO A 306 -51.47 28.63 12.39
N SER A 307 -51.77 27.42 12.89
CA SER A 307 -52.61 26.44 12.20
C SER A 307 -54.10 26.73 12.29
N ASP A 308 -54.49 27.50 13.30
CA ASP A 308 -55.88 27.65 13.72
C ASP A 308 -56.56 28.88 13.09
N ASP A 309 -55.79 29.71 12.35
CA ASP A 309 -56.28 30.95 11.74
C ASP A 309 -55.73 31.13 10.31
N LEU A 310 -56.21 30.28 9.39
CA LEU A 310 -55.90 30.35 7.97
C LEU A 310 -56.41 31.66 7.31
N GLU A 311 -57.39 32.32 7.92
CA GLU A 311 -57.94 33.59 7.45
C GLU A 311 -56.98 34.76 7.71
N ALA A 312 -56.37 34.83 8.90
CA ALA A 312 -55.33 35.83 9.21
C ALA A 312 -54.08 35.69 8.30
N LEU A 313 -53.70 34.46 7.96
CA LEU A 313 -52.56 34.17 7.07
C LEU A 313 -52.85 34.58 5.61
N ALA A 314 -54.11 34.44 5.17
CA ALA A 314 -54.56 34.90 3.86
C ALA A 314 -54.70 36.43 3.78
N GLU A 315 -55.11 37.11 4.86
CA GLU A 315 -55.13 38.58 4.93
C GLU A 315 -53.72 39.20 4.86
N GLY A 316 -52.75 38.60 5.57
CA GLY A 316 -51.35 39.05 5.54
C GLY A 316 -50.69 38.94 4.16
N LEU A 317 -51.03 37.90 3.38
CA LEU A 317 -50.50 37.69 2.02
C LEU A 317 -51.16 38.59 0.96
N ASN A 318 -52.39 39.06 1.20
CA ASN A 318 -53.14 39.91 0.26
C ASN A 318 -52.88 41.41 0.43
N ASN A 319 -52.01 41.82 1.36
CA ASN A 319 -51.74 43.22 1.63
C ASN A 319 -50.83 43.83 0.52
N PRO A 320 -51.31 44.76 -0.34
CA PRO A 320 -50.62 45.12 -1.59
C PRO A 320 -49.38 46.02 -1.44
N GLY A 321 -48.88 46.22 -0.21
CA GLY A 321 -47.88 47.23 0.13
C GLY A 321 -46.43 46.74 0.25
N SER A 322 -46.17 45.43 0.17
CA SER A 322 -44.83 44.89 0.41
C SER A 322 -44.34 44.03 -0.74
N GLY A 323 -43.57 44.63 -1.64
CA GLY A 323 -42.60 43.88 -2.42
C GLY A 323 -41.58 43.26 -1.46
N GLY A 324 -41.81 42.00 -1.08
CA GLY A 324 -40.92 41.22 -0.21
C GLY A 324 -40.94 41.62 1.26
N SER A 325 -42.09 41.63 1.93
CA SER A 325 -42.10 41.64 3.41
C SER A 325 -41.63 40.27 3.90
N GLU A 326 -40.50 40.30 4.60
CA GLU A 326 -39.81 39.14 5.11
C GLU A 326 -40.68 38.38 6.12
N LEU A 327 -40.54 37.06 6.15
CA LEU A 327 -41.08 36.13 7.14
C LEU A 327 -40.98 36.67 8.60
N ALA A 328 -40.01 37.54 8.87
CA ALA A 328 -39.80 38.24 10.14
C ALA A 328 -41.00 39.11 10.60
N THR A 329 -41.73 39.76 9.69
CA THR A 329 -42.91 40.58 10.03
C THR A 329 -44.11 39.71 10.45
N LEU A 330 -44.34 38.60 9.75
CA LEU A 330 -45.38 37.61 10.08
C LEU A 330 -45.11 36.91 11.43
N ILE A 331 -43.84 36.61 11.73
CA ILE A 331 -43.44 36.01 13.01
C ILE A 331 -43.63 36.98 14.18
N ASN A 332 -43.44 38.30 13.97
CA ASN A 332 -43.67 39.31 15.02
C ASN A 332 -45.16 39.54 15.29
N GLU A 333 -46.03 39.44 14.27
CA GLU A 333 -47.49 39.58 14.44
C GLU A 333 -48.10 38.33 15.09
N ALA A 334 -47.57 37.14 14.81
CA ALA A 334 -47.98 35.88 15.45
C ALA A 334 -47.67 35.79 16.96
N GLN A 335 -46.78 36.64 17.50
CA GLN A 335 -46.48 36.67 18.95
C GLN A 335 -47.63 37.20 19.82
N GLY A 336 -48.67 37.78 19.22
CA GLY A 336 -49.85 38.29 19.93
C GLY A 336 -50.91 37.23 20.28
N GLY A 337 -50.89 36.06 19.64
CA GLY A 337 -51.84 34.95 19.85
C GLY A 337 -51.18 33.74 20.51
N SER A 338 -51.90 33.06 21.41
CA SER A 338 -51.38 32.05 22.33
C SER A 338 -50.79 30.76 21.71
N ASP A 339 -49.87 30.15 22.47
CA ASP A 339 -49.22 28.83 22.43
C ASP A 339 -48.02 28.53 21.51
N GLY A 340 -47.72 29.33 20.48
CA GLY A 340 -46.56 29.11 19.60
C GLY A 340 -45.28 29.91 19.96
N ARG A 341 -44.68 29.74 21.14
CA ARG A 341 -43.41 30.46 21.47
C ARG A 341 -42.20 29.81 20.80
N ILE A 342 -41.68 30.44 19.73
CA ILE A 342 -40.40 30.06 19.11
C ILE A 342 -39.25 30.38 20.07
N ASP A 343 -38.43 29.37 20.40
CA ASP A 343 -37.12 29.60 21.03
C ASP A 343 -36.14 30.19 19.99
N THR A 344 -36.12 31.53 19.91
CA THR A 344 -35.29 32.29 18.97
C THR A 344 -33.80 32.08 19.20
N LEU A 345 -33.38 31.81 20.45
CA LEU A 345 -31.98 31.54 20.78
C LEU A 345 -31.56 30.18 20.23
N ARG A 346 -32.38 29.15 20.39
CA ARG A 346 -32.13 27.84 19.80
C ARG A 346 -32.19 27.87 18.28
N LEU A 347 -33.18 28.54 17.69
CA LEU A 347 -33.28 28.68 16.23
C LEU A 347 -32.02 29.35 15.66
N ARG A 348 -31.53 30.43 16.29
CA ARG A 348 -30.28 31.09 15.90
C ARG A 348 -29.07 30.15 15.99
N ARG A 349 -28.96 29.34 17.05
CA ARG A 349 -27.90 28.32 17.19
C ARG A 349 -27.95 27.29 16.07
N LEU A 350 -29.13 26.78 15.74
CA LEU A 350 -29.32 25.80 14.67
C LEU A 350 -28.94 26.37 13.30
N VAL A 351 -29.35 27.61 13.00
CA VAL A 351 -29.00 28.30 11.75
C VAL A 351 -27.49 28.52 11.65
N ASP A 352 -26.84 28.97 12.74
CA ASP A 352 -25.38 29.15 12.80
C ASP A 352 -24.64 27.82 12.56
N LEU A 353 -25.08 26.73 13.20
CA LEU A 353 -24.51 25.40 12.98
C LEU A 353 -24.69 24.94 11.52
N ALA A 354 -25.87 25.10 10.94
CA ALA A 354 -26.12 24.71 9.54
C ALA A 354 -25.23 25.50 8.55
N GLN A 355 -25.01 26.80 8.81
CA GLN A 355 -24.10 27.63 8.02
C GLN A 355 -22.64 27.20 8.18
N LYS A 356 -22.19 26.93 9.39
CA LYS A 356 -20.82 26.47 9.67
C LYS A 356 -20.55 25.08 9.10
N LEU A 357 -21.51 24.15 9.15
CA LEU A 357 -21.40 22.84 8.51
C LEU A 357 -21.39 22.94 6.98
N LYS A 358 -22.11 23.90 6.40
CA LYS A 358 -22.02 24.19 4.95
C LYS A 358 -20.61 24.64 4.56
N ASP A 359 -20.02 25.55 5.33
CA ASP A 359 -18.64 26.00 5.12
C ASP A 359 -17.63 24.85 5.31
N LEU A 360 -17.79 24.04 6.37
CA LEU A 360 -16.95 22.86 6.60
C LEU A 360 -17.01 21.88 5.42
N SER A 361 -18.22 21.52 4.97
CA SER A 361 -18.44 20.67 3.79
C SER A 361 -17.76 21.24 2.54
N TRP A 362 -17.89 22.55 2.30
CA TRP A 362 -17.23 23.22 1.17
C TRP A 362 -15.70 23.17 1.27
N ARG A 363 -15.13 23.41 2.46
CA ARG A 363 -13.67 23.33 2.68
C ARG A 363 -13.12 21.93 2.47
N LEU A 364 -13.86 20.90 2.91
CA LEU A 364 -13.48 19.50 2.75
C LEU A 364 -13.55 19.04 1.28
N ALA A 365 -14.59 19.45 0.55
CA ALA A 365 -14.84 18.99 -0.81
C ALA A 365 -14.10 19.77 -1.91
N ALA A 366 -14.03 21.10 -1.79
CA ALA A 366 -13.51 21.98 -2.85
C ALA A 366 -12.46 22.99 -2.33
N GLY A 367 -12.73 23.63 -1.19
CA GLY A 367 -11.85 24.69 -0.67
C GLY A 367 -11.65 25.85 -1.64
N ARG A 368 -10.71 26.74 -1.33
CA ARG A 368 -10.44 27.95 -2.14
C ARG A 368 -9.82 27.65 -3.51
N GLN A 369 -9.03 26.58 -3.60
CA GLN A 369 -8.25 26.22 -4.79
C GLN A 369 -8.95 25.15 -5.65
N GLY A 370 -10.13 24.67 -5.25
CA GLY A 370 -10.88 23.63 -5.98
C GLY A 370 -10.47 22.18 -5.67
N SER A 371 -9.43 21.94 -4.88
CA SER A 371 -8.88 20.60 -4.57
C SER A 371 -9.33 20.00 -3.23
N GLY A 372 -10.21 20.67 -2.49
CA GLY A 372 -10.69 20.21 -1.18
C GLY A 372 -9.59 20.12 -0.12
N ARG A 373 -9.86 19.38 0.96
CA ARG A 373 -8.86 19.07 1.99
C ARG A 373 -8.01 17.87 1.54
N ALA A 374 -6.70 18.07 1.43
CA ALA A 374 -5.74 17.01 1.15
C ALA A 374 -5.80 15.89 2.22
N ALA A 375 -5.46 14.66 1.82
CA ALA A 375 -5.47 13.52 2.73
C ALA A 375 -4.35 13.58 3.78
N LEU A 376 -3.19 14.11 3.39
CA LEU A 376 -1.99 14.21 4.20
C LEU A 376 -1.25 15.51 3.87
N GLY A 377 -0.47 16.00 4.83
CA GLY A 377 0.57 17.00 4.58
C GLY A 377 1.94 16.34 4.48
N LEU A 378 2.84 16.91 3.66
CA LEU A 378 4.20 16.41 3.50
C LEU A 378 5.21 17.50 3.83
N VAL A 379 6.16 17.18 4.70
CA VAL A 379 7.38 17.96 4.93
C VAL A 379 8.56 17.18 4.38
N LEU A 380 9.26 17.74 3.39
CA LEU A 380 10.49 17.15 2.89
C LEU A 380 11.69 17.90 3.45
N SER A 381 12.56 17.20 4.16
CA SER A 381 13.88 17.71 4.51
C SER A 381 14.79 17.53 3.29
N SER A 382 14.98 18.61 2.55
CA SER A 382 15.66 18.60 1.25
C SER A 382 17.18 18.56 1.42
N ASN A 383 17.79 17.56 0.80
CA ASN A 383 19.23 17.41 0.57
C ASN A 383 19.52 17.37 -0.95
N ALA A 384 20.77 17.11 -1.34
CA ALA A 384 21.13 17.02 -2.76
C ALA A 384 20.32 15.98 -3.56
N THR A 385 19.84 14.89 -2.93
CA THR A 385 19.10 13.80 -3.61
C THR A 385 17.60 14.04 -3.71
N SER A 386 17.01 14.80 -2.78
CA SER A 386 15.60 15.22 -2.80
C SER A 386 15.39 16.64 -3.31
N GLY A 387 16.46 17.31 -3.77
CA GLY A 387 16.42 18.68 -4.30
C GLY A 387 15.47 18.87 -5.48
N TRP A 388 15.19 17.81 -6.24
CA TRP A 388 14.22 17.81 -7.34
C TRP A 388 12.81 18.22 -6.92
N ALA A 389 12.43 18.01 -5.65
CA ALA A 389 11.09 18.32 -5.14
C ALA A 389 10.81 19.83 -5.01
N GLY A 390 11.86 20.68 -5.06
CA GLY A 390 11.77 22.11 -4.84
C GLY A 390 12.32 23.00 -5.95
N VAL A 391 12.58 22.44 -7.14
CA VAL A 391 13.14 23.21 -8.24
C VAL A 391 12.03 23.98 -8.95
N PHE A 392 11.97 25.29 -8.75
CA PHE A 392 11.07 26.14 -9.52
C PHE A 392 11.39 26.07 -11.04
N PRO A 393 10.38 25.98 -11.93
CA PRO A 393 8.94 25.99 -11.68
C PRO A 393 8.31 24.61 -11.52
N ASP A 394 9.08 23.53 -11.40
CA ASP A 394 8.62 22.14 -11.57
C ASP A 394 8.14 21.51 -10.24
N ASN A 395 6.83 21.53 -9.96
CA ASN A 395 6.23 20.86 -8.81
C ASN A 395 5.43 19.61 -9.23
N PRO A 396 5.85 18.40 -8.82
CA PRO A 396 5.18 17.14 -9.19
C PRO A 396 4.04 16.71 -8.26
N PHE A 397 3.83 17.40 -7.13
CA PHE A 397 2.94 16.92 -6.08
C PHE A 397 1.49 17.41 -6.24
N ALA A 398 0.54 16.52 -5.94
CA ALA A 398 -0.86 16.86 -5.71
C ALA A 398 -1.14 17.34 -4.29
N VAL A 399 -0.33 16.87 -3.34
CA VAL A 399 -0.47 17.13 -1.91
C VAL A 399 0.30 18.40 -1.53
N PRO A 400 -0.11 19.11 -0.47
CA PRO A 400 0.66 20.24 0.04
C PRO A 400 2.01 19.75 0.57
N VAL A 401 3.08 20.21 -0.09
CA VAL A 401 4.47 19.92 0.30
C VAL A 401 5.11 21.19 0.82
N SER A 402 5.74 21.09 1.97
CA SER A 402 6.63 22.12 2.48
C SER A 402 8.06 21.59 2.54
N LEU A 403 9.01 22.40 2.08
CA LEU A 403 10.40 22.02 1.98
C LEU A 403 11.19 22.70 3.09
N ASP A 404 11.96 21.92 3.83
CA ASP A 404 12.94 22.42 4.79
C ASP A 404 14.36 22.08 4.32
N THR A 405 15.23 23.08 4.26
CA THR A 405 16.67 22.91 3.96
C THR A 405 17.56 23.21 5.16
N THR A 406 16.96 23.60 6.30
CA THR A 406 17.70 24.08 7.48
C THR A 406 18.09 22.95 8.44
N GLY A 407 17.37 21.83 8.40
CA GLY A 407 17.49 20.72 9.35
C GLY A 407 16.46 20.78 10.48
N ASP A 408 15.58 21.79 10.48
CA ASP A 408 14.51 21.97 11.46
C ASP A 408 13.17 21.35 11.03
N ALA A 409 13.18 20.50 9.99
CA ALA A 409 12.00 19.82 9.44
C ALA A 409 11.09 19.21 10.51
N ALA A 410 11.66 18.62 11.57
CA ALA A 410 10.92 18.05 12.69
C ALA A 410 10.12 19.11 13.48
N LEU A 411 10.73 20.24 13.86
CA LEU A 411 10.03 21.33 14.56
C LEU A 411 8.97 21.98 13.69
N PHE A 412 9.33 22.22 12.43
CA PHE A 412 8.42 22.80 11.46
C PHE A 412 7.20 21.90 11.26
N ALA A 413 7.41 20.59 11.17
CA ALA A 413 6.34 19.61 11.09
C ALA A 413 5.47 19.58 12.37
N ALA A 414 6.07 19.65 13.56
CA ALA A 414 5.30 19.72 14.81
C ALA A 414 4.35 20.93 14.83
N GLY A 415 4.82 22.11 14.38
CA GLY A 415 3.99 23.30 14.26
C GLY A 415 2.88 23.17 13.21
N LEU A 416 3.19 22.62 12.04
CA LEU A 416 2.18 22.33 11.01
C LEU A 416 1.11 21.36 11.51
N GLN A 417 1.51 20.31 12.24
CA GLN A 417 0.57 19.33 12.76
C GLN A 417 -0.37 19.93 13.82
N GLN A 418 0.12 20.83 14.66
CA GLN A 418 -0.74 21.57 15.60
C GLN A 418 -1.79 22.40 14.86
N GLY A 419 -1.39 23.11 13.80
CA GLY A 419 -2.32 23.90 12.98
C GLY A 419 -3.36 23.03 12.26
N GLN A 420 -2.94 21.89 11.69
CA GLN A 420 -3.85 20.93 11.03
C GLN A 420 -4.83 20.31 12.03
N LEU A 421 -4.34 19.93 13.21
CA LEU A 421 -5.14 19.35 14.27
C LEU A 421 -6.19 20.35 14.77
N GLN A 422 -5.84 21.62 14.98
CA GLN A 422 -6.82 22.63 15.38
C GLN A 422 -7.97 22.72 14.37
N GLN A 423 -7.67 22.71 13.07
CA GLN A 423 -8.71 22.74 12.02
C GLN A 423 -9.55 21.46 11.95
N ALA A 424 -9.02 20.33 12.40
CA ALA A 424 -9.79 19.08 12.52
C ALA A 424 -10.71 19.12 13.75
N LEU A 425 -10.15 19.54 14.90
CA LEU A 425 -10.88 19.74 16.15
C LEU A 425 -12.06 20.68 15.98
N ASP A 426 -11.88 21.84 15.35
CA ASP A 426 -12.96 22.78 15.05
C ASP A 426 -14.13 22.09 14.29
N GLY A 427 -13.80 21.20 13.35
CA GLY A 427 -14.79 20.40 12.63
C GLY A 427 -15.53 19.40 13.52
N PHE A 428 -14.83 18.69 14.40
CA PHE A 428 -15.44 17.75 15.33
C PHE A 428 -16.29 18.44 16.40
N VAL A 429 -15.84 19.60 16.90
CA VAL A 429 -16.64 20.47 17.80
C VAL A 429 -17.98 20.81 17.15
N LEU A 430 -17.97 21.23 15.87
CA LEU A 430 -19.20 21.53 15.13
C LEU A 430 -20.10 20.30 14.99
N MET A 431 -19.51 19.14 14.65
CA MET A 431 -20.26 17.90 14.49
C MET A 431 -20.89 17.42 15.81
N ARG A 432 -20.13 17.41 16.92
CA ARG A 432 -20.65 17.02 18.24
C ARG A 432 -21.74 17.98 18.73
N LYS A 433 -21.59 19.29 18.54
CA LYS A 433 -22.64 20.27 18.86
C LYS A 433 -23.91 20.07 18.03
N ALA A 434 -23.75 19.81 16.72
CA ALA A 434 -24.86 19.54 15.82
C ALA A 434 -25.61 18.25 16.19
N ARG A 435 -24.89 17.16 16.46
CA ARG A 435 -25.49 15.90 16.93
C ARG A 435 -26.24 16.11 18.25
N LEU A 436 -25.65 16.87 19.18
CA LEU A 436 -26.28 17.14 20.48
C LEU A 436 -27.59 17.95 20.35
N GLU A 437 -27.65 18.95 19.47
CA GLU A 437 -28.89 19.72 19.21
C GLU A 437 -29.99 18.88 18.52
N LEU A 438 -29.59 17.83 17.78
CA LEU A 438 -30.52 16.88 17.15
C LEU A 438 -31.02 15.81 18.12
N GLU A 439 -30.15 15.29 18.99
CA GLU A 439 -30.43 14.12 19.84
C GLU A 439 -30.91 14.49 21.25
N SER A 440 -30.37 15.55 21.85
CA SER A 440 -30.61 15.93 23.25
C SER A 440 -30.68 17.46 23.41
N PRO A 441 -31.71 18.12 22.86
CA PRO A 441 -31.76 19.58 22.77
C PRO A 441 -31.88 20.30 24.11
N ALA A 442 -32.44 19.65 25.13
CA ALA A 442 -32.57 20.22 26.47
C ALA A 442 -31.20 20.40 27.16
N ASP A 443 -30.24 19.51 26.87
CA ASP A 443 -28.89 19.54 27.43
C ASP A 443 -27.88 20.29 26.55
N ALA A 444 -28.24 20.58 25.30
CA ALA A 444 -27.33 21.15 24.31
C ALA A 444 -26.63 22.41 24.81
N ALA A 445 -27.38 23.42 25.23
CA ALA A 445 -26.80 24.69 25.68
C ALA A 445 -25.87 24.55 26.90
N ARG A 446 -26.11 23.57 27.78
CA ARG A 446 -25.30 23.33 28.99
C ARG A 446 -23.98 22.62 28.67
N LEU A 447 -23.99 21.68 27.72
CA LEU A 447 -22.84 20.84 27.40
C LEU A 447 -21.93 21.43 26.32
N TRP A 448 -22.33 22.51 25.63
CA TRP A 448 -21.49 23.16 24.63
C TRP A 448 -20.14 23.63 25.18
N SER A 449 -20.10 24.15 26.41
CA SER A 449 -18.86 24.63 27.02
C SER A 449 -17.84 23.52 27.27
N SER A 450 -18.29 22.27 27.49
CA SER A 450 -17.38 21.12 27.60
C SER A 450 -16.87 20.63 26.24
N ILE A 451 -17.53 21.01 25.14
CA ILE A 451 -17.14 20.62 23.78
C ILE A 451 -16.20 21.65 23.15
N ASP A 452 -16.25 22.92 23.56
CA ASP A 452 -15.45 23.99 22.94
C ASP A 452 -13.92 23.80 23.02
N ASN A 453 -13.43 23.07 24.02
CA ASN A 453 -12.00 22.91 24.28
C ASN A 453 -11.50 21.47 24.06
N LEU A 454 -12.08 20.75 23.08
CA LEU A 454 -11.60 19.40 22.74
C LEU A 454 -10.11 19.43 22.39
N CYS A 455 -9.37 18.47 22.94
CA CYS A 455 -7.98 18.20 22.57
C CYS A 455 -7.84 16.80 21.96
N TRP A 456 -6.62 16.48 21.51
CA TRP A 456 -6.30 15.17 20.93
C TRP A 456 -6.70 13.98 21.82
N ASP A 457 -6.48 14.10 23.13
CA ASP A 457 -6.76 13.02 24.08
C ASP A 457 -8.28 12.78 24.25
N ASP A 458 -9.13 13.76 23.94
CA ASP A 458 -10.60 13.68 24.03
C ASP A 458 -11.28 13.06 22.79
N LEU A 459 -10.50 12.79 21.73
CA LEU A 459 -11.01 12.25 20.48
C LEU A 459 -11.22 10.73 20.56
N GLU A 460 -12.30 10.27 19.94
CA GLU A 460 -12.58 8.86 19.73
C GLU A 460 -11.63 8.27 18.67
N ALA A 461 -11.47 6.94 18.63
CA ALA A 461 -10.58 6.28 17.67
C ALA A 461 -10.94 6.61 16.21
N GLU A 462 -12.24 6.71 15.90
CA GLU A 462 -12.72 7.10 14.57
C GLU A 462 -12.37 8.55 14.21
N GLU A 463 -12.50 9.49 15.18
CA GLU A 463 -12.12 10.90 14.97
C GLU A 463 -10.61 11.07 14.84
N ARG A 464 -9.81 10.30 15.60
CA ARG A 464 -8.35 10.28 15.47
C ARG A 464 -7.92 9.79 14.08
N ALA A 465 -8.60 8.77 13.54
CA ALA A 465 -8.33 8.27 12.19
C ALA A 465 -8.71 9.28 11.08
N LEU A 466 -9.61 10.23 11.37
CA LEU A 466 -10.01 11.31 10.46
C LEU A 466 -9.09 12.53 10.53
N CYS A 467 -8.22 12.62 11.55
CA CYS A 467 -7.21 13.67 11.61
C CYS A 467 -6.15 13.43 10.54
N PRO A 468 -5.85 14.41 9.67
CA PRO A 468 -4.84 14.22 8.64
C PRO A 468 -3.48 13.96 9.29
N PRO A 469 -2.79 12.87 8.93
CA PRO A 469 -1.43 12.65 9.39
C PRO A 469 -0.47 13.60 8.65
N LEU A 470 0.61 13.96 9.33
CA LEU A 470 1.71 14.69 8.72
C LEU A 470 2.88 13.73 8.47
N LEU A 471 3.27 13.62 7.21
CA LEU A 471 4.43 12.85 6.78
C LEU A 471 5.66 13.77 6.75
N ILE A 472 6.73 13.36 7.40
CA ILE A 472 8.05 13.95 7.29
C ILE A 472 8.93 12.95 6.54
N ALA A 473 9.58 13.35 5.46
CA ALA A 473 10.55 12.50 4.79
C ALA A 473 11.87 13.22 4.56
N GLY A 474 13.00 12.52 4.74
CA GLY A 474 14.33 13.09 4.55
C GLY A 474 15.44 12.08 4.77
N SER A 475 16.68 12.50 4.52
CA SER A 475 17.85 11.64 4.71
C SER A 475 18.22 11.48 6.19
N SER A 476 18.91 10.37 6.50
CA SER A 476 19.51 10.16 7.82
C SER A 476 20.45 11.32 8.22
N GLN A 477 21.18 11.94 7.29
CA GLN A 477 22.09 13.04 7.61
C GLN A 477 21.39 14.25 8.26
N LEU A 478 20.25 14.68 7.71
CA LEU A 478 19.56 15.88 8.20
C LEU A 478 18.68 15.56 9.40
N LEU A 479 17.90 14.48 9.29
CA LEU A 479 16.92 14.08 10.29
C LEU A 479 17.59 13.40 11.49
N ALA A 480 18.52 12.46 11.27
CA ALA A 480 19.24 11.77 12.35
C ALA A 480 20.47 12.50 12.89
N GLY A 481 21.04 13.42 12.10
CA GLY A 481 22.15 14.26 12.52
C GLY A 481 21.68 15.52 13.25
N ARG A 482 21.34 16.57 12.50
CA ARG A 482 21.01 17.89 13.07
C ARG A 482 19.68 17.91 13.81
N GLY A 483 18.66 17.20 13.29
CA GLY A 483 17.30 17.17 13.84
C GLY A 483 17.04 16.13 14.93
N LEU A 484 18.07 15.45 15.45
CA LEU A 484 17.92 14.29 16.33
C LEU A 484 17.11 14.57 17.59
N SER A 485 17.40 15.69 18.28
CA SER A 485 16.67 16.07 19.51
C SER A 485 15.18 16.24 19.26
N GLN A 486 14.84 16.90 18.15
CA GLN A 486 13.48 17.21 17.74
C GLN A 486 12.74 15.94 17.33
N LEU A 487 13.41 15.03 16.62
CA LEU A 487 12.85 13.72 16.31
C LEU A 487 12.61 12.89 17.57
N SER A 488 13.52 12.93 18.54
CA SER A 488 13.34 12.22 19.81
C SER A 488 12.09 12.71 20.55
N GLU A 489 11.81 14.01 20.51
CA GLU A 489 10.57 14.61 21.05
C GLU A 489 9.33 14.12 20.30
N ILE A 490 9.34 14.16 18.96
CA ILE A 490 8.21 13.68 18.12
C ILE A 490 7.91 12.21 18.39
N ILE A 491 8.94 11.36 18.39
CA ILE A 491 8.82 9.91 18.61
C ILE A 491 8.30 9.60 20.03
N SER A 492 8.58 10.48 20.99
CA SER A 492 8.09 10.33 22.37
C SER A 492 6.70 10.92 22.59
N GLY A 493 6.18 11.67 21.61
CA GLY A 493 4.86 12.30 21.68
C GLY A 493 3.71 11.34 21.41
N LYS A 494 2.50 11.93 21.29
CA LYS A 494 1.26 11.20 20.96
C LYS A 494 0.66 11.60 19.61
N LEU A 495 1.24 12.60 18.95
CA LEU A 495 0.68 13.16 17.72
C LEU A 495 0.93 12.21 16.54
N PRO A 496 0.02 12.15 15.54
CA PRO A 496 0.11 11.23 14.42
C PRO A 496 1.10 11.73 13.35
N ILE A 497 2.36 11.97 13.74
CA ILE A 497 3.45 12.36 12.85
C ILE A 497 4.15 11.09 12.37
N LYS A 498 4.24 10.93 11.04
CA LYS A 498 4.87 9.77 10.39
C LYS A 498 6.21 10.20 9.82
N VAL A 499 7.30 9.62 10.28
CA VAL A 499 8.66 9.97 9.88
C VAL A 499 9.19 8.87 8.95
N VAL A 500 9.66 9.26 7.77
CA VAL A 500 10.32 8.40 6.79
C VAL A 500 11.77 8.85 6.66
N LEU A 501 12.70 7.96 7.00
CA LEU A 501 14.13 8.19 6.91
C LEU A 501 14.71 7.40 5.75
N PHE A 502 15.21 8.09 4.72
CA PHE A 502 15.92 7.43 3.64
C PHE A 502 17.30 6.97 4.12
N ALA A 503 17.52 5.66 4.08
CA ALA A 503 18.79 5.03 4.45
C ALA A 503 19.78 5.12 3.28
N ASP A 504 20.96 5.71 3.48
CA ASP A 504 22.00 5.80 2.45
C ASP A 504 22.79 4.49 2.31
N LEU A 505 22.95 3.77 3.43
CA LEU A 505 23.75 2.55 3.56
C LEU A 505 25.22 2.72 3.16
N ASP A 506 25.82 3.87 3.45
CA ASP A 506 27.26 4.04 3.26
C ASP A 506 28.08 3.18 4.23
N LEU A 507 27.47 2.77 5.35
CA LEU A 507 28.08 1.98 6.44
C LEU A 507 29.39 2.58 6.99
N GLY A 508 29.57 3.90 6.84
CA GLY A 508 30.81 4.60 7.19
C GLY A 508 31.96 4.44 6.18
N LEU A 509 31.73 3.79 5.03
CA LEU A 509 32.77 3.42 4.05
C LEU A 509 32.81 4.31 2.80
N ALA A 510 31.78 5.12 2.55
CA ALA A 510 31.69 5.94 1.34
C ALA A 510 32.48 7.26 1.43
N GLY A 511 32.88 7.68 2.65
CA GLY A 511 33.48 8.99 2.93
C GLY A 511 34.92 9.22 2.44
N THR A 512 35.51 8.31 1.67
CA THR A 512 36.93 8.36 1.27
C THR A 512 37.17 8.44 -0.24
N ALA A 513 36.14 8.37 -1.08
CA ALA A 513 36.31 8.36 -2.53
C ALA A 513 35.93 9.69 -3.19
N ASP A 514 36.93 10.27 -3.84
CA ASP A 514 36.99 11.49 -4.66
C ASP A 514 36.00 11.48 -5.85
N SER A 515 34.71 11.48 -5.53
CA SER A 515 33.63 11.65 -6.50
C SER A 515 33.46 13.15 -6.70
N GLY A 516 34.02 13.69 -7.80
CA GLY A 516 34.02 15.11 -8.16
C GLY A 516 32.66 15.83 -8.30
N LEU A 517 31.59 15.33 -7.66
CA LEU A 517 30.40 16.11 -7.30
C LEU A 517 30.63 16.76 -5.92
N HIS A 518 30.89 18.07 -5.92
CA HIS A 518 31.14 18.87 -4.70
C HIS A 518 29.91 19.09 -3.78
N LEU A 519 28.80 18.38 -3.96
CA LEU A 519 27.58 18.56 -3.15
C LEU A 519 27.42 17.45 -2.11
N ALA A 520 28.00 17.73 -0.93
CA ALA A 520 27.66 17.19 0.39
C ALA A 520 27.74 15.66 0.60
N THR A 521 28.94 15.09 0.49
CA THR A 521 29.28 13.80 1.12
C THR A 521 29.65 14.01 2.59
N SER A 522 28.67 14.27 3.45
CA SER A 522 28.86 14.11 4.91
C SER A 522 28.72 12.63 5.26
N ALA A 523 29.65 12.07 6.05
CA ALA A 523 29.56 10.69 6.51
C ALA A 523 28.20 10.43 7.20
N ASP A 524 27.58 9.28 6.89
CA ASP A 524 26.46 8.73 7.66
C ASP A 524 26.88 8.67 9.14
N PRO A 525 26.10 9.23 10.09
CA PRO A 525 26.44 9.18 11.51
C PRO A 525 26.58 7.75 12.06
N GLY A 526 26.14 6.73 11.31
CA GLY A 526 26.23 5.33 11.73
C GLY A 526 25.30 5.00 12.89
N LEU A 527 24.35 5.91 13.19
CA LEU A 527 23.37 5.78 14.24
C LEU A 527 22.16 5.02 13.72
N ASP A 528 21.91 3.82 14.23
CA ASP A 528 20.68 3.09 13.93
C ASP A 528 19.51 3.70 14.73
N LEU A 529 18.91 4.73 14.13
CA LEU A 529 17.78 5.45 14.71
C LEU A 529 16.57 4.57 14.96
N ALA A 530 16.34 3.59 14.09
CA ALA A 530 15.16 2.75 14.19
C ALA A 530 15.31 1.82 15.41
N LEU A 531 16.50 1.27 15.67
CA LEU A 531 16.78 0.55 16.91
C LEU A 531 16.70 1.44 18.16
N LEU A 532 17.16 2.69 18.09
CA LEU A 532 17.02 3.63 19.20
C LEU A 532 15.55 3.95 19.50
N ALA A 533 14.72 4.13 18.48
CA ALA A 533 13.30 4.38 18.63
C ALA A 533 12.56 3.16 19.19
N LEU A 534 12.96 1.93 18.85
CA LEU A 534 12.44 0.70 19.45
C LEU A 534 12.61 0.68 20.98
N SER A 535 13.72 1.22 21.50
CA SER A 535 13.97 1.27 22.95
C SER A 535 12.91 2.05 23.74
N ARG A 536 12.23 3.01 23.09
CA ARG A 536 11.18 3.85 23.70
C ARG A 536 9.82 3.16 23.76
N ARG A 537 9.59 2.12 22.94
CA ARG A 537 8.36 1.29 22.88
C ARG A 537 7.03 2.01 22.61
N ASN A 538 7.03 3.32 22.36
CA ASN A 538 5.83 4.14 22.22
C ASN A 538 5.49 4.52 20.77
N SER A 539 6.37 4.22 19.81
CA SER A 539 6.18 4.54 18.40
C SER A 539 6.14 3.28 17.56
N PHE A 540 5.35 3.31 16.49
CA PHE A 540 5.44 2.32 15.42
C PHE A 540 6.81 2.44 14.75
N ASN A 541 7.51 1.33 14.56
CA ASN A 541 8.85 1.33 13.97
C ASN A 541 8.95 0.28 12.88
N ALA A 542 9.58 0.61 11.76
CA ALA A 542 9.81 -0.37 10.71
C ALA A 542 11.05 -0.06 9.86
N GLN A 543 11.63 -1.13 9.29
CA GLN A 543 12.58 -1.06 8.19
C GLN A 543 11.93 -1.59 6.92
N CYS A 544 11.94 -0.79 5.85
CA CYS A 544 11.27 -1.09 4.58
C CYS A 544 12.21 -0.87 3.40
N SER A 545 11.97 -1.54 2.28
CA SER A 545 12.74 -1.37 1.05
C SER A 545 11.81 -1.29 -0.16
N ILE A 546 12.15 -0.45 -1.14
CA ILE A 546 11.43 -0.41 -2.42
C ILE A 546 11.58 -1.73 -3.22
N GLY A 547 12.54 -2.60 -2.84
CA GLY A 547 12.69 -3.95 -3.40
C GLY A 547 11.58 -4.93 -2.98
N TYR A 548 10.82 -4.59 -1.94
CA TYR A 548 9.67 -5.34 -1.43
C TYR A 548 8.46 -4.40 -1.28
N PRO A 549 7.86 -3.99 -2.41
CA PRO A 549 6.81 -2.96 -2.44
C PRO A 549 5.56 -3.34 -1.64
N ASP A 550 5.18 -4.62 -1.59
CA ASP A 550 4.03 -5.07 -0.80
C ASP A 550 4.26 -4.85 0.69
N HIS A 551 5.40 -5.32 1.21
CA HIS A 551 5.79 -5.09 2.59
C HIS A 551 5.85 -3.59 2.90
N LEU A 552 6.39 -2.76 1.99
CA LEU A 552 6.42 -1.30 2.16
C LEU A 552 5.01 -0.70 2.30
N ILE A 553 4.09 -1.05 1.40
CA ILE A 553 2.72 -0.51 1.41
C ILE A 553 1.97 -0.98 2.66
N GLU A 554 2.00 -2.26 2.97
CA GLU A 554 1.28 -2.82 4.13
C GLU A 554 1.81 -2.23 5.44
N THR A 555 3.13 -2.08 5.55
CA THR A 555 3.76 -1.47 6.72
C THR A 555 3.41 0.00 6.85
N PHE A 556 3.36 0.74 5.74
CA PHE A 556 2.97 2.15 5.78
C PHE A 556 1.48 2.33 6.06
N GLU A 557 0.60 1.49 5.53
CA GLU A 557 -0.82 1.44 5.88
C GLU A 557 -1.02 1.17 7.38
N ALA A 558 -0.26 0.21 7.95
CA ALA A 558 -0.26 -0.04 9.39
C ALA A 558 0.23 1.17 10.19
N ALA A 559 1.31 1.83 9.74
CA ALA A 559 1.83 3.04 10.37
C ALA A 559 0.82 4.20 10.34
N LEU A 560 0.01 4.32 9.27
CA LEU A 560 -1.07 5.31 9.17
C LEU A 560 -2.24 5.00 10.10
N ASN A 561 -2.55 3.71 10.33
CA ASN A 561 -3.60 3.30 11.27
C ASN A 561 -3.20 3.52 12.73
N PHE A 562 -1.91 3.43 13.05
CA PHE A 562 -1.41 3.73 14.38
C PHE A 562 -1.69 5.20 14.73
N SER A 563 -2.35 5.48 15.85
CA SER A 563 -2.74 6.85 16.22
C SER A 563 -1.56 7.72 16.67
N GLY A 564 -0.43 7.10 17.06
CA GLY A 564 0.75 7.82 17.55
C GLY A 564 1.82 8.08 16.48
N PRO A 565 3.04 8.45 16.92
CA PRO A 565 4.16 8.69 16.02
C PRO A 565 4.68 7.39 15.38
N ALA A 566 5.09 7.45 14.12
CA ALA A 566 5.70 6.31 13.42
C ALA A 566 7.06 6.69 12.86
N LEU A 567 8.02 5.76 12.87
CA LEU A 567 9.33 5.89 12.26
C LEU A 567 9.57 4.74 11.29
N LEU A 568 9.70 5.06 10.00
CA LEU A 568 10.01 4.11 8.95
C LEU A 568 11.38 4.44 8.39
N GLN A 569 12.33 3.54 8.54
CA GLN A 569 13.61 3.64 7.83
C GLN A 569 13.46 2.91 6.50
N LEU A 570 13.64 3.64 5.40
CA LEU A 570 13.35 3.18 4.05
C LEU A 570 14.61 3.15 3.21
N TYR A 571 14.99 1.98 2.71
CA TYR A 571 16.04 1.85 1.72
C TYR A 571 15.53 2.13 0.31
N ALA A 572 16.09 3.15 -0.31
CA ALA A 572 15.71 3.66 -1.62
C ALA A 572 16.97 4.14 -2.37
N PRO A 573 17.68 3.24 -3.08
CA PRO A 573 18.99 3.56 -3.65
C PRO A 573 18.95 4.56 -4.82
N SER A 574 20.08 5.24 -5.03
CA SER A 574 20.27 6.28 -6.05
C SER A 574 21.27 5.79 -7.11
N PRO A 575 20.85 5.58 -8.37
CA PRO A 575 21.75 5.13 -9.44
C PRO A 575 23.00 6.00 -9.60
N GLY A 576 22.83 7.33 -9.65
CA GLY A 576 23.93 8.26 -9.85
C GLY A 576 24.89 8.34 -8.68
N ARG A 577 24.38 8.38 -7.43
CA ARG A 577 25.21 8.47 -6.22
C ARG A 577 25.92 7.15 -5.92
N HIS A 578 25.19 6.04 -5.95
CA HIS A 578 25.70 4.72 -5.58
C HIS A 578 26.49 4.06 -6.73
N GLY A 579 26.23 4.49 -7.97
CA GLY A 579 27.00 4.15 -9.15
C GLY A 579 26.66 2.78 -9.71
N PHE A 580 25.40 2.59 -10.07
CA PHE A 580 24.89 1.41 -10.77
C PHE A 580 23.91 1.84 -11.88
N ALA A 581 23.55 0.93 -12.80
CA ALA A 581 22.68 1.26 -13.93
C ALA A 581 21.23 1.57 -13.50
N THR A 582 20.57 2.52 -14.18
CA THR A 582 19.26 3.07 -13.75
C THR A 582 18.13 2.06 -13.72
N ASP A 583 18.26 0.96 -14.45
CA ASP A 583 17.30 -0.15 -14.50
C ASP A 583 17.46 -1.14 -13.33
N GLN A 584 18.56 -1.05 -12.58
CA GLN A 584 18.90 -1.96 -11.49
C GLN A 584 18.44 -1.46 -10.11
N THR A 585 17.82 -0.28 -10.01
CA THR A 585 17.43 0.34 -8.72
C THR A 585 16.67 -0.61 -7.79
N VAL A 586 15.62 -1.25 -8.30
CA VAL A 586 14.78 -2.16 -7.49
C VAL A 586 15.54 -3.45 -7.18
N ARG A 587 16.36 -3.95 -8.10
CA ARG A 587 17.23 -5.11 -7.87
C ARG A 587 18.26 -4.85 -6.77
N GLN A 588 18.90 -3.68 -6.76
CA GLN A 588 19.83 -3.30 -5.68
C GLN A 588 19.12 -3.19 -4.34
N ALA A 589 17.91 -2.61 -4.34
CA ALA A 589 17.08 -2.54 -3.14
C ALA A 589 16.69 -3.93 -2.58
N ARG A 590 16.43 -4.91 -3.46
CA ARG A 590 16.16 -6.31 -3.09
C ARG A 590 17.43 -7.02 -2.62
N LEU A 591 18.55 -6.85 -3.33
CA LEU A 591 19.83 -7.44 -2.97
C LEU A 591 20.32 -6.99 -1.59
N ALA A 592 20.06 -5.74 -1.19
CA ALA A 592 20.38 -5.26 0.15
C ALA A 592 19.64 -6.02 1.26
N VAL A 593 18.40 -6.44 1.03
CA VAL A 593 17.60 -7.25 1.98
C VAL A 593 18.08 -8.71 1.97
N GLU A 594 18.23 -9.31 0.78
CA GLU A 594 18.68 -10.69 0.61
C GLU A 594 20.09 -10.94 1.19
N SER A 595 20.93 -9.90 1.14
CA SER A 595 22.29 -9.92 1.70
C SER A 595 22.39 -9.62 3.20
N ARG A 596 21.26 -9.35 3.87
CA ARG A 596 21.16 -8.86 5.24
C ARG A 596 21.86 -7.54 5.52
N THR A 597 22.16 -6.77 4.48
CA THR A 597 22.68 -5.41 4.63
C THR A 597 21.60 -4.50 5.22
N PHE A 598 20.36 -4.68 4.79
CA PHE A 598 19.20 -3.91 5.24
C PHE A 598 18.00 -4.84 5.46
N PRO A 599 17.95 -5.57 6.59
CA PRO A 599 16.84 -6.47 6.89
C PRO A 599 15.54 -5.69 7.08
N LEU A 600 14.41 -6.31 6.74
CA LEU A 600 13.09 -5.72 6.94
C LEU A 600 12.59 -6.05 8.36
N TYR A 601 11.82 -5.16 8.97
CA TYR A 601 11.08 -5.51 10.17
C TYR A 601 9.93 -4.56 10.40
N ARG A 602 8.99 -4.98 11.26
CA ARG A 602 7.89 -4.18 11.76
C ARG A 602 7.72 -4.36 13.26
N TYR A 603 7.56 -3.26 13.97
CA TYR A 603 7.20 -3.22 15.38
C TYR A 603 5.97 -2.34 15.56
N ASP A 604 4.92 -2.94 16.12
CA ASP A 604 3.69 -2.25 16.47
C ASP A 604 3.52 -2.19 18.00
N PRO A 605 3.56 -0.99 18.62
CA PRO A 605 3.40 -0.88 20.06
C PRO A 605 2.00 -1.28 20.57
N GLU A 606 0.98 -1.23 19.72
CA GLU A 606 -0.42 -1.58 20.05
C GLU A 606 -0.75 -3.05 19.79
N ALA A 607 0.15 -3.80 19.15
CA ALA A 607 -0.05 -5.23 18.92
C ALA A 607 -0.08 -6.04 20.24
N GLU A 608 -0.77 -7.18 20.21
CA GLU A 608 -0.96 -8.03 21.38
C GLU A 608 0.33 -8.70 21.86
N GLY A 609 0.38 -9.04 23.15
CA GLY A 609 1.49 -9.78 23.76
C GLY A 609 2.62 -8.91 24.30
N VAL A 610 3.85 -9.45 24.27
CA VAL A 610 5.07 -8.86 24.85
C VAL A 610 5.94 -8.23 23.76
N PHE A 611 7.00 -7.50 24.14
CA PHE A 611 7.87 -6.78 23.20
C PHE A 611 8.31 -7.63 21.99
N GLY A 612 8.77 -8.86 22.19
CA GLY A 612 9.20 -9.75 21.10
C GLY A 612 8.06 -10.21 20.20
N SER A 613 6.85 -10.46 20.72
CA SER A 613 5.69 -10.86 19.90
C SER A 613 5.11 -9.72 19.07
N ARG A 614 5.41 -8.47 19.45
CA ARG A 614 5.05 -7.26 18.70
C ARG A 614 6.06 -6.91 17.60
N PHE A 615 7.18 -7.62 17.56
CA PHE A 615 8.26 -7.43 16.60
C PHE A 615 8.24 -8.55 15.56
N SER A 616 8.12 -8.20 14.28
CA SER A 616 8.03 -9.14 13.18
C SER A 616 9.15 -8.93 12.16
N LEU A 617 9.71 -10.05 11.67
CA LEU A 617 10.67 -10.11 10.55
C LEU A 617 10.01 -10.52 9.22
N GLU A 618 8.67 -10.47 9.16
CA GLU A 618 7.91 -10.69 7.95
C GLU A 618 8.40 -9.80 6.79
N GLY A 619 8.39 -10.34 5.57
CA GLY A 619 8.93 -9.68 4.38
C GLY A 619 10.38 -10.04 4.06
N ASN A 620 11.17 -10.53 5.02
CA ASN A 620 12.50 -11.07 4.72
C ASN A 620 12.39 -12.49 4.13
N PRO A 621 13.14 -12.81 3.07
CA PRO A 621 13.28 -14.18 2.62
C PRO A 621 14.12 -14.99 3.64
N GLY A 622 13.66 -16.20 3.96
CA GLY A 622 14.33 -17.17 4.84
C GLY A 622 14.79 -16.59 6.19
N PRO A 623 13.90 -16.05 7.04
CA PRO A 623 14.26 -15.30 8.24
C PRO A 623 15.02 -16.12 9.30
N GLU A 624 15.03 -17.44 9.21
CA GLU A 624 15.79 -18.36 10.06
C GLU A 624 17.26 -18.54 9.62
N HIS A 625 17.62 -18.13 8.40
CA HIS A 625 18.98 -18.30 7.86
C HIS A 625 19.79 -17.00 7.90
N ASP A 626 21.10 -17.12 8.14
CA ASP A 626 22.03 -15.98 8.12
C ASP A 626 22.05 -15.28 6.76
N TRP A 627 22.02 -16.02 5.65
CA TRP A 627 22.04 -15.47 4.29
C TRP A 627 21.14 -16.25 3.35
N MET A 628 20.64 -15.56 2.32
CA MET A 628 20.05 -16.21 1.15
C MET A 628 21.13 -16.70 0.19
N GLU A 629 20.81 -17.65 -0.66
CA GLU A 629 21.69 -18.13 -1.72
C GLU A 629 21.21 -17.58 -3.07
N ASN A 630 22.17 -17.30 -3.97
CA ASN A 630 21.84 -16.97 -5.36
C ASN A 630 21.63 -18.24 -6.21
N HIS A 631 21.31 -18.08 -7.49
CA HIS A 631 21.12 -19.19 -8.44
C HIS A 631 22.34 -20.12 -8.63
N ALA A 632 23.51 -19.74 -8.12
CA ALA A 632 24.73 -20.54 -8.16
C ALA A 632 25.07 -21.15 -6.79
N ASP A 633 24.08 -21.23 -5.88
CA ASP A 633 24.19 -21.75 -4.52
C ASP A 633 25.30 -21.06 -3.70
N THR A 634 25.57 -19.78 -3.98
CA THR A 634 26.54 -18.98 -3.22
C THR A 634 25.82 -18.00 -2.29
N PRO A 635 26.22 -17.89 -1.00
CA PRO A 635 25.61 -16.97 -0.06
C PRO A 635 25.72 -15.51 -0.52
N LEU A 636 24.57 -14.82 -0.53
CA LEU A 636 24.47 -13.38 -0.72
C LEU A 636 24.82 -12.72 0.62
N THR A 637 26.00 -12.11 0.70
CA THR A 637 26.46 -11.37 1.89
C THR A 637 26.49 -9.88 1.60
N THR A 638 26.69 -9.04 2.63
CA THR A 638 26.86 -7.59 2.45
C THR A 638 27.93 -7.23 1.42
N ALA A 639 29.01 -8.02 1.33
CA ALA A 639 30.03 -7.84 0.32
C ALA A 639 29.49 -8.07 -1.11
N SER A 640 28.58 -9.02 -1.31
CA SER A 640 27.94 -9.29 -2.61
C SER A 640 27.10 -8.09 -3.08
N TRP A 641 26.42 -7.41 -2.14
CA TRP A 641 25.70 -6.17 -2.43
C TRP A 641 26.66 -5.00 -2.73
N MET A 642 27.66 -4.77 -1.87
CA MET A 642 28.64 -3.69 -2.06
C MET A 642 29.40 -3.80 -3.40
N LEU A 643 29.71 -5.03 -3.82
CA LEU A 643 30.41 -5.29 -5.08
C LEU A 643 29.60 -4.82 -6.31
N ALA A 644 28.27 -4.75 -6.18
CA ALA A 644 27.39 -4.32 -7.25
C ALA A 644 27.25 -2.78 -7.36
N GLU A 645 27.93 -2.02 -6.49
CA GLU A 645 27.87 -0.56 -6.44
C GLU A 645 29.27 0.07 -6.59
N ARG A 646 29.42 0.99 -7.54
CA ARG A 646 30.73 1.61 -7.83
C ARG A 646 31.32 2.37 -6.64
N ARG A 647 30.49 2.91 -5.74
CA ARG A 647 30.98 3.64 -4.56
C ARG A 647 31.91 2.82 -3.66
N PHE A 648 31.77 1.50 -3.65
CA PHE A 648 32.63 0.61 -2.84
C PHE A 648 33.79 -0.02 -3.63
N ALA A 649 33.93 0.26 -4.92
CA ALA A 649 34.89 -0.42 -5.79
C ALA A 649 36.34 -0.38 -5.28
N HIS A 650 36.73 0.67 -4.55
CA HIS A 650 38.09 0.82 -4.00
C HIS A 650 38.41 -0.12 -2.83
N TRP A 651 37.39 -0.75 -2.23
CA TRP A 651 37.54 -1.74 -1.15
C TRP A 651 37.72 -3.18 -1.65
N PHE A 652 37.72 -3.37 -2.97
CA PHE A 652 37.87 -4.67 -3.62
C PHE A 652 39.15 -4.72 -4.45
N ALA A 653 39.89 -5.82 -4.33
CA ALA A 653 41.07 -6.10 -5.16
C ALA A 653 40.92 -7.46 -5.87
N PRO A 654 41.37 -7.62 -7.13
CA PRO A 654 41.33 -8.94 -7.79
C PRO A 654 42.09 -10.01 -6.99
N LEU A 655 41.50 -11.19 -6.81
CA LEU A 655 42.14 -12.29 -6.07
C LEU A 655 43.38 -12.82 -6.83
N PRO A 656 44.60 -12.76 -6.25
CA PRO A 656 45.79 -13.33 -6.88
C PRO A 656 45.70 -14.85 -6.98
N LYS A 657 46.19 -15.43 -8.09
CA LYS A 657 46.24 -16.89 -8.30
C LYS A 657 47.07 -17.66 -7.25
N ALA A 658 47.94 -16.96 -6.51
CA ALA A 658 48.84 -17.52 -5.50
C ALA A 658 48.35 -17.30 -4.05
N ALA A 659 47.11 -16.88 -3.83
CA ALA A 659 46.55 -16.70 -2.49
C ALA A 659 46.28 -18.06 -1.83
N SER A 660 47.22 -18.51 -0.98
CA SER A 660 47.18 -19.84 -0.36
C SER A 660 46.24 -19.97 0.85
N GLU A 661 45.82 -18.86 1.47
CA GLU A 661 44.96 -18.86 2.67
C GLU A 661 43.79 -17.87 2.55
N SER A 662 42.94 -18.05 1.52
CA SER A 662 41.75 -17.22 1.31
C SER A 662 40.46 -18.04 1.34
N LEU A 663 39.43 -17.56 2.04
CA LEU A 663 38.13 -18.21 2.22
C LEU A 663 36.99 -17.34 1.68
N PRO A 664 35.88 -17.94 1.21
CA PRO A 664 34.66 -17.18 0.94
C PRO A 664 34.27 -16.35 2.16
N VAL A 665 33.80 -15.12 1.93
CA VAL A 665 33.46 -14.18 3.01
C VAL A 665 32.45 -14.79 4.00
N ALA A 666 31.45 -15.53 3.55
CA ALA A 666 30.48 -16.19 4.43
C ALA A 666 31.16 -17.19 5.39
N GLU A 667 32.07 -18.04 4.89
CA GLU A 667 32.83 -18.99 5.73
C GLU A 667 33.77 -18.27 6.69
N TYR A 668 34.42 -17.19 6.23
CA TYR A 668 35.32 -16.39 7.04
C TYR A 668 34.60 -15.76 8.25
N LEU A 669 33.39 -15.22 8.03
CA LEU A 669 32.57 -14.58 9.07
C LEU A 669 32.07 -15.55 10.14
N LEU A 670 31.98 -16.84 9.82
CA LEU A 670 31.56 -17.89 10.76
C LEU A 670 32.70 -18.43 11.63
N LEU A 671 33.97 -18.15 11.29
CA LEU A 671 35.12 -18.55 12.09
C LEU A 671 35.21 -17.72 13.37
N GLU A 672 35.72 -18.33 14.45
CA GLU A 672 36.16 -17.59 15.65
C GLU A 672 37.34 -16.67 15.33
N GLU A 673 37.44 -15.56 16.06
CA GLU A 673 38.45 -14.51 15.85
C GLU A 673 39.90 -15.06 15.91
N SER A 674 40.16 -16.03 16.78
CA SER A 674 41.45 -16.72 16.89
C SER A 674 41.85 -17.49 15.63
N MET A 675 40.86 -18.00 14.87
CA MET A 675 41.03 -18.82 13.67
C MET A 675 41.08 -18.00 12.38
N ARG A 676 40.91 -16.68 12.48
CA ARG A 676 40.97 -15.72 11.35
C ARG A 676 42.38 -15.20 11.08
N SER A 677 43.30 -15.34 12.03
CA SER A 677 44.69 -14.89 11.89
C SER A 677 45.36 -15.51 10.67
N GLY A 678 45.91 -14.68 9.77
CA GLY A 678 46.60 -15.11 8.54
C GLY A 678 45.70 -15.35 7.33
N LYS A 679 44.37 -15.36 7.49
CA LYS A 679 43.41 -15.64 6.41
C LYS A 679 42.80 -14.37 5.84
N SER A 680 42.48 -14.40 4.55
CA SER A 680 41.76 -13.30 3.87
C SER A 680 40.39 -13.74 3.34
N ALA A 681 39.42 -12.83 3.35
CA ALA A 681 38.09 -13.07 2.80
C ALA A 681 38.02 -12.70 1.31
N TRP A 682 37.25 -13.46 0.52
CA TRP A 682 36.92 -13.13 -0.86
C TRP A 682 35.43 -13.27 -1.17
N VAL A 683 34.97 -12.52 -2.18
CA VAL A 683 33.61 -12.58 -2.74
C VAL A 683 33.69 -12.77 -4.26
N SER A 684 32.68 -13.40 -4.85
CA SER A 684 32.58 -13.56 -6.31
C SER A 684 31.47 -12.70 -6.91
N ALA A 685 31.75 -12.09 -8.06
CA ALA A 685 30.74 -11.56 -8.97
C ALA A 685 30.68 -12.43 -10.23
N ALA A 686 29.47 -12.74 -10.69
CA ALA A 686 29.26 -13.24 -12.04
C ALA A 686 29.12 -12.04 -13.00
N ASP A 687 29.80 -12.09 -14.13
CA ASP A 687 29.54 -11.15 -15.22
C ASP A 687 28.24 -11.51 -15.98
N ALA A 688 27.83 -10.66 -16.91
CA ALA A 688 26.64 -10.88 -17.73
C ALA A 688 26.73 -12.12 -18.64
N ALA A 689 27.93 -12.69 -18.84
CA ALA A 689 28.19 -13.91 -19.59
C ALA A 689 28.31 -15.16 -18.69
N GLY A 690 28.10 -15.01 -17.37
CA GLY A 690 28.19 -16.08 -16.38
C GLY A 690 29.62 -16.42 -15.93
N ALA A 691 30.65 -15.67 -16.35
CA ALA A 691 32.01 -15.87 -15.87
C ALA A 691 32.18 -15.27 -14.47
N SER A 692 32.66 -16.09 -13.53
CA SER A 692 32.84 -15.71 -12.13
C SER A 692 34.23 -15.10 -11.90
N SER A 693 34.26 -13.84 -11.49
CA SER A 693 35.47 -13.14 -11.04
C SER A 693 35.49 -13.06 -9.51
N ARG A 694 36.66 -13.31 -8.91
CA ARG A 694 36.84 -13.29 -7.45
C ARG A 694 37.62 -12.06 -7.00
N TYR A 695 37.15 -11.43 -5.92
CA TYR A 695 37.72 -10.22 -5.35
C TYR A 695 38.03 -10.44 -3.86
N LEU A 696 39.23 -10.03 -3.44
CA LEU A 696 39.60 -9.87 -2.05
C LEU A 696 38.91 -8.64 -1.45
N LEU A 697 38.55 -8.76 -0.17
CA LEU A 697 37.93 -7.69 0.61
C LEU A 697 39.00 -7.00 1.47
N ASP A 698 38.92 -5.68 1.57
CA ASP A 698 39.65 -4.92 2.59
C ASP A 698 39.16 -5.29 4.01
N PRO A 699 40.05 -5.36 5.03
CA PRO A 699 39.66 -5.66 6.41
C PRO A 699 38.55 -4.76 6.97
N ILE A 700 38.50 -3.49 6.57
CA ILE A 700 37.46 -2.55 7.01
C ILE A 700 36.09 -2.97 6.44
N LEU A 701 36.05 -3.43 5.19
CA LEU A 701 34.84 -3.96 4.57
C LEU A 701 34.40 -5.27 5.22
N VAL A 702 35.34 -6.16 5.56
CA VAL A 702 35.05 -7.39 6.32
C VAL A 702 34.38 -7.05 7.65
N LYS A 703 34.90 -6.04 8.36
CA LYS A 703 34.30 -5.57 9.62
C LYS A 703 32.86 -5.07 9.44
N ALA A 704 32.59 -4.31 8.37
CA ALA A 704 31.21 -3.89 8.07
C ALA A 704 30.28 -5.09 7.80
N CYS A 705 30.77 -6.14 7.13
CA CYS A 705 29.99 -7.37 6.93
C CYS A 705 29.71 -8.10 8.25
N GLU A 706 30.69 -8.17 9.16
CA GLU A 706 30.50 -8.72 10.51
C GLU A 706 29.43 -7.97 11.29
N ASP A 707 29.49 -6.64 11.27
CA ASP A 707 28.54 -5.80 12.01
C ASP A 707 27.11 -5.95 11.46
N ARG A 708 26.93 -6.12 10.15
CA ARG A 708 25.60 -6.40 9.56
C ARG A 708 25.09 -7.79 9.92
N LEU A 709 25.94 -8.81 9.92
CA LEU A 709 25.56 -10.15 10.38
C LEU A 709 25.14 -10.15 11.86
N GLN A 710 25.85 -9.40 12.71
CA GLN A 710 25.50 -9.27 14.13
C GLN A 710 24.16 -8.58 14.33
N VAL A 711 23.89 -7.50 13.57
CA VAL A 711 22.57 -6.83 13.60
C VAL A 711 21.46 -7.80 13.19
N TRP A 712 21.64 -8.57 12.11
CA TRP A 712 20.66 -9.56 11.68
C TRP A 712 20.34 -10.59 12.76
N ARG A 713 21.36 -11.20 13.38
CA ARG A 713 21.17 -12.17 14.46
C ARG A 713 20.50 -11.56 15.69
N MET A 714 20.84 -10.32 16.05
CA MET A 714 20.16 -9.59 17.12
C MET A 714 18.67 -9.39 16.79
N LEU A 715 18.32 -9.05 15.55
CA LEU A 715 16.92 -8.92 15.14
C LEU A 715 16.17 -10.27 15.20
N GLN A 716 16.82 -11.37 14.82
CA GLN A 716 16.27 -12.73 14.97
C GLN A 716 16.02 -13.08 16.44
N GLU A 717 16.91 -12.69 17.34
CA GLU A 717 16.74 -12.88 18.79
C GLU A 717 15.57 -12.05 19.33
N ILE A 718 15.45 -10.77 18.93
CA ILE A 718 14.34 -9.89 19.33
C ILE A 718 12.99 -10.44 18.86
N ALA A 719 12.92 -10.93 17.62
CA ALA A 719 11.73 -11.52 17.03
C ALA A 719 11.40 -12.92 17.60
N GLY A 720 12.29 -13.52 18.37
CA GLY A 720 12.12 -14.87 18.91
C GLY A 720 12.34 -16.01 17.91
N VAL A 721 12.85 -15.71 16.70
CA VAL A 721 13.10 -16.69 15.62
C VAL A 721 14.27 -17.59 15.99
N VAL A 722 15.35 -17.02 16.51
CA VAL A 722 16.52 -17.75 16.97
C VAL A 722 16.78 -17.35 18.41
N THR A 723 16.40 -18.21 19.37
CA THR A 723 16.81 -18.01 20.77
C THR A 723 17.37 -19.30 21.38
N PRO A 724 18.39 -19.21 22.26
CA PRO A 724 18.85 -20.35 23.05
C PRO A 724 17.74 -20.94 23.93
N PHE A 725 16.72 -20.14 24.27
CA PHE A 725 15.59 -20.54 25.09
C PHE A 725 14.59 -21.39 24.29
N THR A 726 14.27 -21.01 23.03
CA THR A 726 13.40 -21.79 22.14
C THR A 726 13.99 -23.16 21.91
N ARG A 727 15.29 -23.25 21.59
CA ARG A 727 15.98 -24.54 21.41
C ARG A 727 15.94 -25.40 22.68
N ARG A 728 16.18 -24.82 23.87
CA ARG A 728 16.06 -25.53 25.15
C ARG A 728 14.63 -26.00 25.45
N ILE A 729 13.62 -25.17 25.15
CA ILE A 729 12.22 -25.54 25.33
C ILE A 729 11.82 -26.64 24.36
N GLU A 730 12.22 -26.56 23.09
CA GLU A 730 11.97 -27.60 22.09
C GLU A 730 12.63 -28.91 22.50
N GLU A 731 13.89 -28.88 22.93
CA GLU A 731 14.59 -30.05 23.46
C GLU A 731 13.87 -30.63 24.70
N GLN A 732 13.42 -29.78 25.63
CA GLN A 732 12.65 -30.21 26.80
C GLN A 732 11.28 -30.78 26.43
N ALA A 733 10.57 -30.16 25.48
CA ALA A 733 9.27 -30.62 24.99
C ALA A 733 9.41 -31.95 24.26
N GLN A 734 10.41 -32.10 23.40
CA GLN A 734 10.75 -33.37 22.75
C GLN A 734 11.10 -34.45 23.77
N GLN A 735 11.87 -34.12 24.82
CA GLN A 735 12.15 -35.04 25.92
C GLN A 735 10.89 -35.44 26.69
N GLN A 736 9.98 -34.51 26.96
CA GLN A 736 8.70 -34.78 27.62
C GLN A 736 7.78 -35.67 26.77
N VAL A 737 7.66 -35.38 25.47
CA VAL A 737 6.89 -36.19 24.52
C VAL A 737 7.49 -37.58 24.39
N ALA A 738 8.81 -37.70 24.28
CA ALA A 738 9.50 -38.98 24.22
C ALA A 738 9.32 -39.79 25.51
N ALA A 739 9.38 -39.14 26.67
CA ALA A 739 9.12 -39.76 27.97
C ALA A 739 7.67 -40.23 28.11
N ALA A 740 6.70 -39.42 27.68
CA ALA A 740 5.29 -39.79 27.67
C ALA A 740 5.02 -40.98 26.75
N HIS A 741 5.60 -40.99 25.56
CA HIS A 741 5.48 -42.10 24.61
C HIS A 741 6.14 -43.39 25.12
N GLN A 742 7.31 -43.30 25.77
CA GLN A 742 7.92 -44.45 26.45
C GLN A 742 7.05 -44.99 27.58
N ALA A 743 6.43 -44.12 28.38
CA ALA A 743 5.53 -44.54 29.44
C ALA A 743 4.29 -45.27 28.88
N GLU A 744 3.73 -44.79 27.78
CA GLU A 744 2.61 -45.43 27.08
C GLU A 744 3.00 -46.82 26.53
N LEU A 745 4.16 -46.93 25.88
CA LEU A 745 4.68 -48.22 25.40
C LEU A 745 4.91 -49.23 26.54
N GLN A 746 5.42 -48.77 27.68
CA GLN A 746 5.61 -49.62 28.86
C GLN A 746 4.27 -50.07 29.46
N GLN A 747 3.27 -49.18 29.55
CA GLN A 747 1.93 -49.56 29.98
C GLN A 747 1.30 -50.58 29.03
N LEU A 748 1.47 -50.38 27.72
CA LEU A 748 0.95 -51.27 26.70
C LEU A 748 1.63 -52.65 26.79
N GLN A 749 2.95 -52.70 26.92
CA GLN A 749 3.71 -53.94 27.12
C GLN A 749 3.26 -54.67 28.39
N ALA A 750 3.15 -53.98 29.51
CA ALA A 750 2.67 -54.56 30.77
C ALA A 750 1.24 -55.12 30.63
N SER A 751 0.37 -54.43 29.89
CA SER A 751 -0.98 -54.90 29.61
C SER A 751 -1.01 -56.17 28.75
N TYR A 752 -0.15 -56.25 27.73
CA TYR A 752 -0.01 -57.43 26.88
C TYR A 752 0.61 -58.60 27.64
N GLU A 753 1.62 -58.38 28.47
CA GLU A 753 2.22 -59.42 29.30
C GLU A 753 1.21 -59.98 30.31
N ALA A 754 0.43 -59.10 30.95
CA ALA A 754 -0.66 -59.51 31.82
C ALA A 754 -1.70 -60.35 31.07
N ARG A 755 -2.05 -59.95 29.84
CA ARG A 755 -3.01 -60.67 29.00
C ARG A 755 -2.48 -62.02 28.52
N ILE A 756 -1.20 -62.11 28.13
CA ILE A 756 -0.53 -63.37 27.79
C ILE A 756 -0.47 -64.30 29.01
N LYS A 757 -0.20 -63.77 30.20
CA LYS A 757 -0.17 -64.56 31.44
C LYS A 757 -1.56 -65.10 31.80
N ALA A 758 -2.59 -64.28 31.67
CA ALA A 758 -3.98 -64.70 31.85
C ALA A 758 -4.37 -65.78 30.84
N LEU A 759 -4.04 -65.58 29.55
CA LEU A 759 -4.32 -66.57 28.50
C LEU A 759 -3.61 -67.90 28.74
N LYS A 760 -2.34 -67.87 29.18
CA LYS A 760 -1.58 -69.07 29.56
C LYS A 760 -2.22 -69.81 30.74
N GLN A 761 -2.68 -69.08 31.75
CA GLN A 761 -3.36 -69.68 32.90
C GLN A 761 -4.70 -70.32 32.50
N GLU A 762 -5.46 -69.66 31.62
CA GLU A 762 -6.70 -70.19 31.07
C GLU A 762 -6.44 -71.47 30.25
N LEU A 763 -5.44 -71.45 29.36
CA LEU A 763 -5.08 -72.58 28.51
C LEU A 763 -4.57 -73.77 29.32
N LEU A 764 -3.76 -73.53 30.36
CA LEU A 764 -3.37 -74.56 31.33
C LEU A 764 -4.57 -75.12 32.12
N GLY A 765 -5.55 -74.27 32.45
CA GLY A 765 -6.80 -74.69 33.07
C GLY A 765 -7.63 -75.60 32.16
N GLN A 766 -7.78 -75.21 30.89
CA GLN A 766 -8.46 -76.01 29.87
C GLN A 766 -7.73 -77.34 29.62
N SER A 767 -6.41 -77.34 29.44
CA SER A 767 -5.63 -78.57 29.28
C SER A 767 -5.71 -79.47 30.52
N ARG A 768 -5.70 -78.93 31.74
CA ARG A 768 -5.93 -79.73 32.96
C ARG A 768 -7.33 -80.35 32.99
N SER A 769 -8.36 -79.61 32.60
CA SER A 769 -9.73 -80.11 32.48
C SER A 769 -9.82 -81.24 31.44
N GLU A 770 -9.17 -81.07 30.29
CA GLU A 770 -9.19 -82.03 29.19
C GLU A 770 -8.37 -83.30 29.50
N ILE A 771 -7.21 -83.16 30.16
CA ILE A 771 -6.45 -84.30 30.67
C ILE A 771 -7.26 -85.03 31.74
N ARG A 772 -7.93 -84.29 32.64
CA ARG A 772 -8.80 -84.89 33.66
C ARG A 772 -9.97 -85.64 33.02
N SER A 773 -10.62 -85.10 32.00
CA SER A 773 -11.72 -85.79 31.32
C SER A 773 -11.24 -87.02 30.56
N ARG A 774 -10.09 -86.97 29.87
CA ARG A 774 -9.50 -88.13 29.19
C ARG A 774 -9.02 -89.21 30.16
N LEU A 775 -8.44 -88.83 31.31
CA LEU A 775 -8.06 -89.79 32.35
C LEU A 775 -9.28 -90.42 33.02
N MET A 776 -10.35 -89.65 33.24
CA MET A 776 -11.64 -90.17 33.73
C MET A 776 -12.26 -91.18 32.73
N ALA A 777 -12.17 -90.89 31.43
CA ALA A 777 -12.61 -91.81 30.37
C ALA A 777 -11.77 -93.09 30.30
N LEU A 778 -10.43 -92.99 30.47
CA LEU A 778 -9.53 -94.16 30.51
C LEU A 778 -9.69 -95.01 31.78
N ALA A 779 -10.12 -94.41 32.89
CA ALA A 779 -10.39 -95.10 34.15
C ALA A 779 -11.77 -95.79 34.21
N GLY A 780 -12.52 -95.81 33.10
CA GLY A 780 -13.81 -96.51 33.00
C GLY A 780 -15.01 -95.74 33.56
N TYR A 781 -14.88 -94.43 33.79
CA TYR A 781 -16.03 -93.56 34.09
C TYR A 781 -16.58 -93.00 32.77
N ASP A 782 -17.71 -93.55 32.33
CA ASP A 782 -18.43 -93.13 31.14
C ASP A 782 -19.04 -91.72 31.37
N THR A 783 -18.48 -90.70 30.72
CA THR A 783 -19.13 -89.36 30.64
C THR A 783 -19.77 -89.19 29.28
N SER A 784 -20.76 -90.02 28.98
CA SER A 784 -21.70 -89.86 27.88
C SER A 784 -23.06 -89.39 28.42
N LEU A 785 -23.13 -88.18 28.98
CA LEU A 785 -24.39 -87.47 29.18
C LEU A 785 -24.21 -85.97 28.90
N GLY A 786 -24.72 -85.53 27.73
CA GLY A 786 -25.31 -84.20 27.60
C GLY A 786 -24.51 -83.10 26.90
N LYS A 787 -24.28 -83.22 25.58
CA LYS A 787 -24.36 -82.05 24.70
C LYS A 787 -25.82 -81.90 24.23
N SER A 788 -26.53 -80.87 24.68
CA SER A 788 -27.60 -80.18 23.92
C SER A 788 -28.31 -79.13 24.80
N ALA A 789 -28.01 -77.86 24.54
CA ALA A 789 -28.98 -76.74 24.51
C ALA A 789 -28.23 -75.44 24.14
N GLN A 790 -28.13 -75.19 22.83
CA GLN A 790 -28.18 -73.82 22.29
C GLN A 790 -29.64 -73.36 22.41
N ALA A 791 -29.89 -72.11 22.86
CA ALA A 791 -30.63 -71.08 22.10
C ALA A 791 -31.15 -69.91 22.98
N HIS A 792 -30.99 -68.69 22.43
CA HIS A 792 -31.63 -67.39 22.72
C HIS A 792 -31.21 -66.64 24.00
N SER A 793 -30.82 -65.35 23.99
CA SER A 793 -31.08 -64.18 23.11
C SER A 793 -29.90 -63.19 23.28
N GLU A 794 -29.24 -62.70 22.23
CA GLU A 794 -29.54 -61.46 21.48
C GLU A 794 -30.15 -60.32 22.30
N GLU A 795 -29.34 -59.32 22.66
CA GLU A 795 -29.71 -57.92 22.43
C GLU A 795 -28.47 -57.07 22.14
N HIS A 796 -28.48 -56.48 20.94
CA HIS A 796 -27.56 -55.47 20.43
C HIS A 796 -27.76 -54.12 21.13
N ALA A 797 -26.67 -53.42 21.45
CA ALA A 797 -26.58 -51.98 21.20
C ALA A 797 -25.10 -51.54 21.05
N THR A 798 -24.90 -50.72 20.04
CA THR A 798 -23.71 -50.29 19.27
C THR A 798 -22.77 -49.27 19.95
N PRO A 799 -21.60 -48.98 19.33
CA PRO A 799 -20.54 -48.12 19.86
C PRO A 799 -20.71 -46.64 19.45
N GLY A 800 -20.25 -45.71 20.30
CA GLY A 800 -19.94 -44.32 19.94
C GLY A 800 -18.45 -44.09 20.23
N SER A 801 -17.63 -44.03 19.19
CA SER A 801 -17.26 -42.84 18.43
C SER A 801 -16.08 -42.10 19.06
N LEU A 802 -14.94 -42.26 18.39
CA LEU A 802 -13.81 -41.34 18.35
C LEU A 802 -14.21 -39.88 18.60
N GLN A 803 -13.51 -39.26 19.55
CA GLN A 803 -12.84 -37.97 19.35
C GLN A 803 -11.55 -37.97 20.17
#